data_AF-A0A2G5VPA9-F1
#
_entry.id   AF-A0A2G5VPA9-F1
#
_cell.length_a   1.000
_cell.length_b   1.000
_cell.length_c   1.000
_cell.angle_alpha   90.00
_cell.angle_beta   90.00
_cell.angle_gamma   90.00
#
_symmetry.space_group_name_H-M   'P 1'
#
loop_
_entity.id
_entity.type
_entity.pdbx_description
1 polymer ?
#
loop_
_entity_poly.entity_id
_entity_poly.type
_entity_poly.pdbx_seq_one_letter_code
_entity_poly.pdbx_strand_id
1 'polypeptide(L)'
;MKDSVFLRIATSLDAHSRLAAALNTLAELINPTKPNSALGKYFLLDDSIVSELTNVDGTQAERIVEELTHPIYNLTAFNETSERFKLFQKLHQLINTTVIPGKEEKDEVAAIVEGWNKLKFLDLNLLKFHHHSLDNFAFSKDKAVVESKMQGAVAAVATIPTLLEAVTKGIPKIDGRHRVEEIFGDFEFLISSLKAYHENGSVDDVDVENLAELFSKSQSFGTGSRVSRMLSELGRASNFPQMLALHLKQDLDGESLRKVLNKGANLTLLKTILNPFFEVEPILLSIWNDLRSDAKTDAFKTSSDTVLRLLNLITSGGFTSESEFKASWTHLNRTVKSEIPISNDVTYFLDSFKSLFEAFDEYAEVLKKVEDLKKSKDFSTAVKGVERIETLKVEYQTKGVPPNHSYIMDMAKFEEAMETVEGVRSSLKVILDELEKINGTISAIKKKISSFSSWKSDETEKWLKQISENLRKSTDQNLLSRMSNVFKFIDSPPRSLSDFNDFTQFCSKLAEYVKTGTSKVEGLKTKLSNLKEDKYTKYLVQFNEYNVTQKFNSGAILFRLFDRVIKSSASFEAFFKNGDLLEIEIQNLNCNNSMRRGWVKKMKIFQSTKSKFFDMKDQILKRNTFYTPESIENLMSLRWLVENLADIPNPSLRVSEWSDFAKQVKKSINTTAVTAFEASVGNIFDLNFAAHQEKCSMAYSNYKALLRFHKSILAAEKVSHLTFWDYNKNWIKIVGFCFVTILINAVIYAWTHISLERKAKESEESEELEDFNEKWEEFEKKKRGQFMGTY
;
A
#
# COMPACT_ATOMS: atom_id res chain seq x y z
N MET A 1 23.00 20.62 9.85
CA MET A 1 22.00 20.01 8.94
C MET A 1 20.73 20.84 9.05
N LYS A 2 20.15 21.33 7.94
CA LYS A 2 18.86 22.04 8.02
C LYS A 2 17.80 21.05 8.48
N ASP A 3 17.13 21.33 9.59
CA ASP A 3 16.05 20.48 10.09
C ASP A 3 14.97 20.34 9.02
N SER A 4 14.68 19.09 8.65
CA SER A 4 13.58 18.76 7.72
C SER A 4 12.27 19.35 8.23
N VAL A 5 11.52 20.01 7.35
CA VAL A 5 10.25 20.64 7.74
C VAL A 5 9.25 19.60 8.27
N PHE A 6 9.27 18.38 7.73
CA PHE A 6 8.43 17.30 8.22
C PHE A 6 8.81 16.84 9.61
N LEU A 7 10.11 16.77 9.94
CA LEU A 7 10.53 16.48 11.31
C LEU A 7 10.12 17.60 12.27
N ARG A 8 10.22 18.86 11.85
CA ARG A 8 9.76 20.01 12.64
C ARG A 8 8.26 19.95 12.92
N ILE A 9 7.45 19.62 11.90
CA ILE A 9 6.00 19.40 12.03
C ILE A 9 5.72 18.22 12.96
N ALA A 10 6.39 17.09 12.75
CA ALA A 10 6.22 15.89 13.57
C ALA A 10 6.52 16.15 15.04
N THR A 11 7.63 16.85 15.35
CA THR A 11 7.98 17.24 16.72
C THR A 11 6.93 18.14 17.35
N SER A 12 6.39 19.11 16.58
CA SER A 12 5.31 19.97 17.06
C SER A 12 4.03 19.18 17.34
N LEU A 13 3.62 18.29 16.44
CA LEU A 13 2.43 17.44 16.63
C LEU A 13 2.61 16.49 17.83
N ASP A 14 3.78 15.88 17.99
CA ASP A 14 4.12 15.04 19.14
C ASP A 14 3.98 15.82 20.46
N ALA A 15 4.52 17.04 20.53
CA ALA A 15 4.42 17.88 21.72
C ALA A 15 2.96 18.23 22.07
N HIS A 16 2.16 18.59 21.06
CA HIS A 16 0.73 18.85 21.27
C HIS A 16 -0.05 17.58 21.64
N SER A 17 0.35 16.41 21.13
CA SER A 17 -0.25 15.13 21.52
C SER A 17 0.00 14.83 23.00
N ARG A 18 1.23 15.04 23.49
CA ARG A 18 1.60 14.87 24.90
C ARG A 18 0.86 15.84 25.81
N LEU A 19 0.78 17.10 25.40
CA LEU A 19 0.01 18.11 26.12
C LEU A 19 -1.46 17.71 26.24
N ALA A 20 -2.08 17.32 25.13
CA ALA A 20 -3.47 16.90 25.13
C ALA A 20 -3.71 15.63 25.95
N ALA A 21 -2.81 14.65 25.90
CA ALA A 21 -2.88 13.45 26.73
C ALA A 21 -2.91 13.82 28.21
N ALA A 22 -1.97 14.65 28.67
CA ALA A 22 -1.89 15.07 30.06
C ALA A 22 -3.13 15.85 30.53
N LEU A 23 -3.63 16.78 29.70
CA LEU A 23 -4.83 17.55 30.00
C LEU A 23 -6.08 16.66 30.07
N ASN A 24 -6.26 15.73 29.12
CA ASN A 24 -7.40 14.82 29.09
C ASN A 24 -7.36 13.82 30.25
N THR A 25 -6.18 13.26 30.56
CA THR A 25 -6.01 12.40 31.73
C THR A 25 -6.35 13.15 33.01
N LEU A 26 -5.86 14.38 33.18
CA LEU A 26 -6.18 15.19 34.35
C LEU A 26 -7.68 15.50 34.44
N ALA A 27 -8.31 15.86 33.31
CA ALA A 27 -9.74 16.13 33.27
C ALA A 27 -10.59 14.90 33.64
N GLU A 28 -10.25 13.71 33.14
CA GLU A 28 -10.92 12.45 33.50
C GLU A 28 -10.68 12.02 34.96
N LEU A 29 -9.55 12.41 35.56
CA LEU A 29 -9.33 12.19 37.00
C LEU A 29 -10.16 13.13 37.87
N ILE A 30 -10.38 14.37 37.43
CA ILE A 30 -11.17 15.37 38.17
C ILE A 30 -12.68 15.12 37.99
N ASN A 31 -13.12 14.86 36.75
CA ASN A 31 -14.51 14.64 36.38
C ASN A 31 -14.66 13.43 35.43
N PRO A 32 -14.68 12.20 35.95
CA PRO A 32 -14.66 10.99 35.15
C PRO A 32 -15.95 10.81 34.35
N THR A 33 -15.81 10.51 33.05
CA THR A 33 -16.95 10.22 32.16
C THR A 33 -17.37 8.75 32.21
N LYS A 34 -16.41 7.85 32.45
CA LYS A 34 -16.61 6.38 32.57
C LYS A 34 -15.68 5.81 33.65
N PRO A 35 -15.95 4.59 34.16
CA PRO A 35 -14.98 3.88 34.97
C PRO A 35 -13.64 3.74 34.24
N ASN A 36 -12.53 4.04 34.92
CA ASN A 36 -11.16 3.92 34.41
C ASN A 36 -10.83 4.71 33.11
N SER A 37 -11.68 5.63 32.66
CA SER A 37 -11.45 6.46 31.45
C SER A 37 -10.11 7.20 31.46
N ALA A 38 -9.66 7.67 32.63
CA ALA A 38 -8.36 8.30 32.80
C ALA A 38 -7.19 7.39 32.37
N LEU A 39 -7.30 6.08 32.61
CA LEU A 39 -6.31 5.09 32.15
C LEU A 39 -6.32 4.97 30.63
N GLY A 40 -7.50 4.97 29.99
CA GLY A 40 -7.62 5.00 28.53
C GLY A 40 -6.94 6.22 27.91
N LYS A 41 -7.18 7.41 28.46
CA LYS A 41 -6.52 8.64 27.99
C LYS A 41 -5.01 8.62 28.19
N TYR A 42 -4.53 8.08 29.31
CA TYR A 42 -3.09 8.01 29.61
C TYR A 42 -2.37 6.94 28.78
N PHE A 43 -2.97 5.75 28.61
CA PHE A 43 -2.41 4.62 27.83
C PHE A 43 -2.55 4.79 26.31
N LEU A 44 -3.37 5.75 25.86
CA LEU A 44 -3.80 5.94 24.47
C LEU A 44 -4.60 4.76 23.89
N LEU A 45 -5.32 4.04 24.75
CA LEU A 45 -6.21 2.94 24.36
C LEU A 45 -7.64 3.45 24.22
N ASP A 46 -8.44 2.79 23.39
CA ASP A 46 -9.87 3.09 23.27
C ASP A 46 -10.57 2.85 24.62
N ASP A 47 -11.54 3.70 24.98
CA ASP A 47 -12.28 3.56 26.23
C ASP A 47 -13.03 2.21 26.30
N SER A 48 -13.44 1.67 25.14
CA SER A 48 -14.07 0.34 25.02
C SER A 48 -13.12 -0.82 25.31
N ILE A 49 -11.80 -0.60 25.19
CA ILE A 49 -10.77 -1.58 25.51
C ILE A 49 -10.50 -1.54 27.00
N VAL A 50 -10.33 -0.34 27.56
CA VAL A 50 -10.07 -0.14 29.00
C VAL A 50 -11.26 -0.56 29.86
N SER A 51 -12.50 -0.44 29.34
CA SER A 51 -13.68 -0.94 30.05
C SER A 51 -13.69 -2.47 30.22
N GLU A 52 -12.96 -3.23 29.40
CA GLU A 52 -12.87 -4.69 29.51
C GLU A 52 -11.84 -5.12 30.57
N LEU A 53 -11.01 -4.21 31.10
CA LEU A 53 -10.05 -4.55 32.16
C LEU A 53 -10.73 -5.15 33.39
N THR A 54 -11.91 -4.67 33.75
CA THR A 54 -12.67 -5.16 34.91
C THR A 54 -13.31 -6.53 34.68
N ASN A 55 -13.35 -6.99 33.42
CA ASN A 55 -13.90 -8.30 33.04
C ASN A 55 -12.82 -9.38 32.96
N VAL A 56 -11.55 -9.04 33.23
CA VAL A 56 -10.45 -10.01 33.29
C VAL A 56 -10.65 -10.89 34.52
N ASP A 57 -10.83 -12.18 34.28
CA ASP A 57 -10.96 -13.21 35.30
C ASP A 57 -10.07 -14.40 34.91
N GLY A 58 -9.08 -14.71 35.76
CA GLY A 58 -8.17 -15.83 35.55
C GLY A 58 -8.87 -17.18 35.41
N THR A 59 -9.96 -17.38 36.15
CA THR A 59 -10.73 -18.63 36.11
C THR A 59 -11.49 -18.80 34.79
N GLN A 60 -11.97 -17.70 34.21
CA GLN A 60 -12.58 -17.71 32.88
C GLN A 60 -11.54 -17.94 31.79
N ALA A 61 -10.33 -17.39 31.93
CA ALA A 61 -9.24 -17.63 30.99
C ALA A 61 -8.81 -19.09 30.97
N GLU A 62 -8.69 -19.73 32.14
CA GLU A 62 -8.42 -21.17 32.28
C GLU A 62 -9.50 -21.99 31.58
N ARG A 63 -10.78 -21.74 31.89
CA ARG A 63 -11.91 -22.42 31.25
C ARG A 63 -11.91 -22.25 29.72
N ILE A 64 -11.64 -21.05 29.21
CA ILE A 64 -11.56 -20.81 27.75
C ILE A 64 -10.44 -21.65 27.13
N VAL A 65 -9.28 -21.72 27.76
CA VAL A 65 -8.16 -22.52 27.27
C VAL A 65 -8.48 -24.01 27.30
N GLU A 66 -9.09 -24.51 28.38
CA GLU A 66 -9.57 -25.90 28.47
C GLU A 66 -10.58 -26.23 27.36
N GLU A 67 -11.58 -25.37 27.15
CA GLU A 67 -12.57 -25.54 26.08
C GLU A 67 -11.97 -25.41 24.67
N LEU A 68 -10.88 -24.66 24.46
CA LEU A 68 -10.21 -24.58 23.16
C LEU A 68 -9.30 -25.78 22.88
N THR A 69 -8.71 -26.37 23.92
CA THR A 69 -7.69 -27.42 23.83
C THR A 69 -8.24 -28.82 24.11
N HIS A 70 -9.55 -28.95 24.28
CA HIS A 70 -10.15 -30.20 24.70
C HIS A 70 -9.83 -31.33 23.69
N PRO A 71 -9.24 -32.46 24.12
CA PRO A 71 -8.73 -33.50 23.23
C PRO A 71 -9.84 -34.24 22.45
N ILE A 72 -11.11 -34.05 22.82
CA ILE A 72 -12.26 -34.63 22.13
C ILE A 72 -12.44 -34.08 20.71
N TYR A 73 -11.91 -32.89 20.41
CA TYR A 73 -11.90 -32.34 19.05
C TYR A 73 -10.84 -33.07 18.22
N ASN A 74 -11.17 -34.25 17.69
CA ASN A 74 -10.32 -34.95 16.72
C ASN A 74 -10.30 -34.17 15.39
N LEU A 75 -9.44 -33.14 15.31
CA LEU A 75 -9.41 -32.24 14.16
C LEU A 75 -8.77 -32.86 12.92
N THR A 76 -7.95 -33.92 13.09
CA THR A 76 -7.29 -34.63 11.99
C THR A 76 -8.28 -35.29 11.02
N ALA A 77 -9.45 -35.71 11.50
CA ALA A 77 -10.49 -36.32 10.67
C ALA A 77 -11.08 -35.35 9.63
N PHE A 78 -10.88 -34.03 9.79
CA PHE A 78 -11.43 -33.01 8.89
C PHE A 78 -10.43 -32.47 7.87
N ASN A 79 -9.18 -32.94 7.88
CA ASN A 79 -8.11 -32.40 7.03
C ASN A 79 -8.47 -32.50 5.54
N GLU A 80 -8.99 -33.65 5.10
CA GLU A 80 -9.39 -33.87 3.71
C GLU A 80 -10.59 -33.00 3.31
N THR A 81 -11.59 -32.88 4.19
CA THR A 81 -12.72 -31.95 4.00
C THR A 81 -12.25 -30.50 3.92
N SER A 82 -11.26 -30.12 4.74
CA SER A 82 -10.69 -28.77 4.75
C SER A 82 -9.97 -28.46 3.44
N GLU A 83 -9.11 -29.36 2.97
CA GLU A 83 -8.42 -29.18 1.69
C GLU A 83 -9.41 -29.10 0.51
N ARG A 84 -10.42 -29.97 0.51
CA ARG A 84 -11.49 -29.93 -0.50
C ARG A 84 -12.27 -28.62 -0.45
N PHE A 85 -12.63 -28.15 0.74
CA PHE A 85 -13.33 -26.88 0.92
C PHE A 85 -12.48 -25.68 0.46
N LYS A 86 -11.17 -25.65 0.75
CA LYS A 86 -10.26 -24.60 0.27
C LYS A 86 -10.19 -24.57 -1.26
N LEU A 87 -10.10 -25.74 -1.89
CA LEU A 87 -10.16 -25.84 -3.35
C LEU A 87 -11.50 -25.29 -3.87
N PHE A 88 -12.62 -25.68 -3.26
CA PHE A 88 -13.94 -25.16 -3.59
C PHE A 88 -14.03 -23.63 -3.45
N GLN A 89 -13.53 -23.06 -2.35
CA GLN A 89 -13.52 -21.61 -2.14
C GLN A 89 -12.67 -20.88 -3.20
N LYS A 90 -11.50 -21.42 -3.54
CA LYS A 90 -10.65 -20.87 -4.62
C LYS A 90 -11.39 -20.91 -5.95
N LEU A 91 -12.07 -22.02 -6.28
CA LEU A 91 -12.89 -22.13 -7.49
C LEU A 91 -14.01 -21.12 -7.51
N HIS A 92 -14.76 -20.98 -6.42
CA HIS A 92 -15.85 -20.02 -6.31
C HIS A 92 -15.34 -18.58 -6.51
N GLN A 93 -14.17 -18.23 -5.98
CA GLN A 93 -13.52 -16.94 -6.24
C GLN A 93 -13.09 -16.79 -7.70
N LEU A 94 -12.48 -17.82 -8.30
CA LEU A 94 -12.06 -17.80 -9.70
C LEU A 94 -13.26 -17.63 -10.64
N ILE A 95 -14.36 -18.35 -10.40
CA ILE A 95 -15.61 -18.24 -11.18
C ILE A 95 -16.18 -16.81 -11.15
N ASN A 96 -16.02 -16.11 -10.03
CA ASN A 96 -16.53 -14.75 -9.87
C ASN A 96 -15.60 -13.67 -10.43
N THR A 97 -14.34 -13.99 -10.71
CA THR A 97 -13.32 -13.03 -11.16
C THR A 97 -12.80 -13.28 -12.58
N THR A 98 -12.99 -14.49 -13.11
CA THR A 98 -12.52 -14.87 -14.46
C THR A 98 -13.45 -14.28 -15.50
N VAL A 99 -12.88 -13.47 -16.39
CA VAL A 99 -13.59 -12.95 -17.57
C VAL A 99 -13.56 -14.05 -18.64
N ILE A 100 -14.74 -14.39 -19.18
CA ILE A 100 -14.85 -15.28 -20.33
C ILE A 100 -14.61 -14.43 -21.58
N PRO A 101 -13.65 -14.79 -22.45
CA PRO A 101 -13.35 -14.02 -23.67
C PRO A 101 -14.58 -13.79 -24.53
N GLY A 102 -14.79 -12.55 -24.97
CA GLY A 102 -15.84 -12.18 -25.90
C GLY A 102 -15.44 -12.44 -27.35
N LYS A 103 -16.31 -12.02 -28.26
CA LYS A 103 -16.09 -12.18 -29.71
C LYS A 103 -14.86 -11.39 -30.18
N GLU A 104 -14.68 -10.16 -29.70
CA GLU A 104 -13.57 -9.30 -30.11
C GLU A 104 -12.22 -9.90 -29.70
N GLU A 105 -12.12 -10.42 -28.47
CA GLU A 105 -10.90 -11.06 -27.98
C GLU A 105 -10.62 -12.40 -28.71
N LYS A 106 -11.67 -13.16 -29.06
CA LYS A 106 -11.55 -14.35 -29.91
C LYS A 106 -11.03 -14.00 -31.31
N ASP A 107 -11.59 -12.96 -31.92
CA ASP A 107 -11.19 -12.49 -33.26
C ASP A 107 -9.73 -11.97 -33.24
N GLU A 108 -9.30 -11.33 -32.15
CA GLU A 108 -7.90 -10.94 -31.95
C GLU A 108 -6.95 -12.16 -31.92
N VAL A 109 -7.31 -13.19 -31.15
CA VAL A 109 -6.52 -14.44 -31.10
C VAL A 109 -6.56 -15.15 -32.45
N ALA A 110 -7.67 -15.11 -33.17
CA ALA A 110 -7.78 -15.63 -34.53
C ALA A 110 -6.75 -14.99 -35.46
N ALA A 111 -6.64 -13.66 -35.42
CA ALA A 111 -5.69 -12.91 -36.23
C ALA A 111 -4.23 -13.23 -35.84
N ILE A 112 -3.95 -13.38 -34.54
CA ILE A 112 -2.64 -13.82 -34.05
C ILE A 112 -2.32 -15.19 -34.65
N VAL A 113 -3.18 -16.20 -34.45
CA VAL A 113 -3.01 -17.58 -34.94
C VAL A 113 -2.89 -17.63 -36.47
N GLU A 114 -3.65 -16.82 -37.20
CA GLU A 114 -3.54 -16.69 -38.66
C GLU A 114 -2.18 -16.10 -39.07
N GLY A 115 -1.69 -15.10 -38.34
CA GLY A 115 -0.35 -14.56 -38.50
C GLY A 115 0.73 -15.62 -38.35
N TRP A 116 0.59 -16.51 -37.36
CA TRP A 116 1.50 -17.65 -37.18
C TRP A 116 1.37 -18.71 -38.30
N ASN A 117 0.16 -18.98 -38.79
CA ASN A 117 -0.04 -19.89 -39.92
C ASN A 117 0.61 -19.41 -41.24
N LYS A 118 0.94 -18.11 -41.33
CA LYS A 118 1.68 -17.51 -42.46
C LYS A 118 3.20 -17.75 -42.39
N LEU A 119 3.71 -18.43 -41.35
CA LEU A 119 5.09 -18.92 -41.30
C LEU A 119 5.43 -19.68 -42.59
N LYS A 120 6.47 -19.19 -43.27
CA LYS A 120 7.00 -19.78 -44.50
C LYS A 120 8.05 -20.84 -44.15
N PHE A 121 8.00 -21.95 -44.89
CA PHE A 121 9.10 -22.91 -44.89
C PHE A 121 10.34 -22.31 -45.56
N LEU A 122 11.52 -22.72 -45.13
CA LEU A 122 12.74 -22.46 -45.88
C LEU A 122 12.70 -23.24 -47.19
N ASP A 123 12.87 -22.55 -48.31
CA ASP A 123 13.15 -23.22 -49.58
C ASP A 123 14.62 -23.65 -49.60
N LEU A 124 14.85 -24.95 -49.33
CA LEU A 124 16.19 -25.54 -49.29
C LEU A 124 16.61 -26.15 -50.63
N ASN A 125 15.77 -26.09 -51.67
CA ASN A 125 16.03 -26.81 -52.92
C ASN A 125 17.30 -26.34 -53.62
N LEU A 126 17.54 -25.03 -53.62
CA LEU A 126 18.76 -24.44 -54.17
C LEU A 126 20.00 -24.94 -53.41
N LEU A 127 19.96 -24.94 -52.07
CA LEU A 127 21.07 -25.41 -51.23
C LEU A 127 21.35 -26.90 -51.45
N LYS A 128 20.30 -27.74 -51.55
CA LYS A 128 20.38 -29.18 -51.84
C LYS A 128 20.99 -29.46 -53.21
N PHE A 129 20.53 -28.74 -54.24
CA PHE A 129 21.04 -28.86 -55.60
C PHE A 129 22.54 -28.57 -55.65
N HIS A 130 22.99 -27.54 -54.94
CA HIS A 130 24.40 -27.17 -54.92
C HIS A 130 25.27 -28.09 -54.05
N HIS A 131 24.78 -28.57 -52.90
CA HIS A 131 25.46 -29.62 -52.14
C HIS A 131 25.69 -30.87 -53.01
N HIS A 132 24.66 -31.35 -53.71
CA HIS A 132 24.78 -32.50 -54.62
C HIS A 132 25.71 -32.21 -55.82
N SER A 133 25.72 -30.96 -56.30
CA SER A 133 26.66 -30.51 -57.33
C SER A 133 28.10 -30.38 -56.83
N LEU A 134 28.36 -30.39 -55.53
CA LEU A 134 29.72 -30.48 -54.99
C LEU A 134 30.16 -31.94 -54.81
N ASP A 135 29.23 -32.84 -54.49
CA ASP A 135 29.49 -34.29 -54.34
C ASP A 135 30.02 -34.93 -55.63
N ASN A 136 29.44 -34.59 -56.78
CA ASN A 136 29.73 -35.26 -58.06
C ASN A 136 31.02 -34.77 -58.76
N PHE A 137 31.65 -33.69 -58.27
CA PHE A 137 32.70 -32.99 -59.02
C PHE A 137 34.06 -32.94 -58.31
N ALA A 138 34.17 -33.55 -57.12
CA ALA A 138 35.45 -33.81 -56.45
C ALA A 138 36.47 -34.59 -57.32
N PHE A 139 36.04 -35.12 -58.47
CA PHE A 139 36.83 -35.97 -59.35
C PHE A 139 36.91 -35.50 -60.83
N SER A 140 36.45 -34.28 -61.17
CA SER A 140 36.48 -33.78 -62.55
C SER A 140 37.83 -33.15 -62.91
N LYS A 141 38.41 -33.53 -64.05
CA LYS A 141 39.63 -32.93 -64.63
C LYS A 141 39.34 -31.78 -65.60
N ASP A 142 38.07 -31.50 -65.90
CA ASP A 142 37.67 -30.42 -66.82
C ASP A 142 37.53 -29.09 -66.07
N LYS A 143 38.48 -28.17 -66.34
CA LYS A 143 38.54 -26.82 -65.77
C LYS A 143 37.22 -26.06 -65.90
N ALA A 144 36.65 -26.00 -67.09
CA ALA A 144 35.53 -25.10 -67.37
C ALA A 144 34.28 -25.56 -66.62
N VAL A 145 34.13 -26.88 -66.49
CA VAL A 145 33.09 -27.51 -65.68
C VAL A 145 33.33 -27.24 -64.19
N VAL A 146 34.56 -27.35 -63.70
CA VAL A 146 34.91 -27.09 -62.30
C VAL A 146 34.67 -25.61 -61.93
N GLU A 147 35.12 -24.66 -62.75
CA GLU A 147 34.96 -23.22 -62.51
C GLU A 147 33.49 -22.78 -62.53
N SER A 148 32.71 -23.22 -63.53
CA SER A 148 31.27 -22.88 -63.61
C SER A 148 30.48 -23.44 -62.42
N LYS A 149 30.83 -24.63 -61.94
CA LYS A 149 30.15 -25.27 -60.80
C LYS A 149 30.61 -24.69 -59.45
N MET A 150 31.87 -24.27 -59.33
CA MET A 150 32.39 -23.51 -58.18
C MET A 150 31.62 -22.19 -58.01
N GLN A 151 31.39 -21.44 -59.09
CA GLN A 151 30.58 -20.21 -59.05
C GLN A 151 29.12 -20.48 -58.59
N GLY A 152 28.53 -21.59 -59.03
CA GLY A 152 27.20 -22.01 -58.57
C GLY A 152 27.17 -22.34 -57.07
N ALA A 153 28.18 -23.05 -56.55
CA ALA A 153 28.29 -23.38 -55.13
C ALA A 153 28.51 -22.15 -54.24
N VAL A 154 29.35 -21.21 -54.70
CA VAL A 154 29.59 -19.90 -54.08
C VAL A 154 28.28 -19.11 -53.96
N ALA A 155 27.52 -19.00 -55.06
CA ALA A 155 26.24 -18.32 -55.07
C ALA A 155 25.23 -18.96 -54.10
N ALA A 156 25.24 -20.29 -53.96
CA ALA A 156 24.38 -21.02 -53.03
C ALA A 156 24.66 -20.68 -51.57
N VAL A 157 25.93 -20.66 -51.18
CA VAL A 157 26.35 -20.32 -49.81
C VAL A 157 26.04 -18.85 -49.51
N ALA A 158 26.19 -17.96 -50.50
CA ALA A 158 25.80 -16.55 -50.39
C ALA A 158 24.29 -16.35 -50.16
N THR A 159 23.43 -17.35 -50.45
CA THR A 159 22.00 -17.29 -50.13
C THR A 159 21.67 -17.65 -48.68
N ILE A 160 22.58 -18.26 -47.92
CA ILE A 160 22.32 -18.71 -46.54
C ILE A 160 21.95 -17.54 -45.60
N PRO A 161 22.65 -16.38 -45.61
CA PRO A 161 22.24 -15.22 -44.81
C PRO A 161 20.79 -14.80 -45.08
N THR A 162 20.38 -14.79 -46.35
CA THR A 162 19.00 -14.46 -46.78
C THR A 162 17.99 -15.50 -46.31
N LEU A 163 18.33 -16.80 -46.36
CA LEU A 163 17.50 -17.88 -45.84
C LEU A 163 17.31 -17.73 -44.31
N LEU A 164 18.39 -17.49 -43.57
CA LEU A 164 18.34 -17.26 -42.13
C LEU A 164 17.59 -15.96 -41.78
N GLU A 165 17.71 -14.93 -42.61
CA GLU A 165 16.97 -13.69 -42.44
C GLU A 165 15.47 -13.90 -42.68
N ALA A 166 15.09 -14.70 -43.68
CA ALA A 166 13.70 -15.09 -43.94
C ALA A 166 13.09 -15.88 -42.76
N VAL A 167 13.87 -16.76 -42.11
CA VAL A 167 13.47 -17.38 -40.84
C VAL A 167 13.26 -16.30 -39.79
N THR A 168 14.23 -15.40 -39.55
CA THR A 168 14.10 -14.41 -38.47
C THR A 168 13.04 -13.32 -38.71
N LYS A 169 12.72 -12.96 -39.96
CA LYS A 169 11.74 -11.93 -40.34
C LYS A 169 10.32 -12.48 -40.44
N GLY A 170 10.15 -13.76 -40.78
CA GLY A 170 8.85 -14.42 -40.84
C GLY A 170 8.27 -14.76 -39.48
N ILE A 171 8.92 -14.32 -38.40
CA ILE A 171 8.65 -14.72 -37.03
C ILE A 171 7.77 -13.67 -36.34
N PRO A 172 6.47 -13.93 -36.07
CA PRO A 172 5.68 -13.05 -35.24
C PRO A 172 6.35 -12.93 -33.87
N LYS A 173 6.53 -11.69 -33.39
CA LYS A 173 7.20 -11.43 -32.12
C LYS A 173 6.47 -12.15 -30.98
N ILE A 174 7.24 -12.47 -29.93
CA ILE A 174 6.81 -13.00 -28.63
C ILE A 174 5.54 -12.32 -28.06
N ASP A 175 5.25 -11.10 -28.50
CA ASP A 175 4.02 -10.33 -28.26
C ASP A 175 2.71 -11.12 -28.45
N GLY A 176 2.61 -11.94 -29.52
CA GLY A 176 1.42 -12.75 -29.77
C GLY A 176 1.17 -13.83 -28.72
N ARG A 177 2.23 -14.43 -28.16
CA ARG A 177 2.15 -15.41 -27.06
C ARG A 177 1.60 -14.76 -25.80
N HIS A 178 2.13 -13.60 -25.43
CA HIS A 178 1.66 -12.86 -24.25
C HIS A 178 0.21 -12.46 -24.38
N ARG A 179 -0.20 -12.00 -25.57
CA ARG A 179 -1.58 -11.58 -25.80
C ARG A 179 -2.59 -12.72 -25.73
N VAL A 180 -2.26 -13.90 -26.27
CA VAL A 180 -3.09 -15.11 -26.12
C VAL A 180 -3.22 -15.51 -24.65
N GLU A 181 -2.13 -15.43 -23.88
CA GLU A 181 -2.16 -15.70 -22.45
C GLU A 181 -3.00 -14.70 -21.66
N GLU A 182 -2.93 -13.41 -21.99
CA GLU A 182 -3.76 -12.39 -21.36
C GLU A 182 -5.25 -12.63 -21.57
N ILE A 183 -5.63 -13.07 -22.78
CA ILE A 183 -7.02 -13.27 -23.17
C ILE A 183 -7.55 -14.59 -22.59
N PHE A 184 -6.88 -15.71 -22.89
CA PHE A 184 -7.40 -17.06 -22.58
C PHE A 184 -6.76 -17.70 -21.35
N GLY A 185 -5.63 -17.20 -20.86
CA GLY A 185 -4.94 -17.81 -19.73
C GLY A 185 -5.84 -17.87 -18.51
N ASP A 186 -6.55 -16.78 -18.18
CA ASP A 186 -7.43 -16.76 -17.02
C ASP A 186 -8.55 -17.82 -17.11
N PHE A 187 -9.13 -17.96 -18.30
CA PHE A 187 -10.16 -18.94 -18.67
C PHE A 187 -9.66 -20.39 -18.60
N GLU A 188 -8.49 -20.68 -19.19
CA GLU A 188 -7.88 -22.02 -19.18
C GLU A 188 -7.66 -22.53 -17.76
N PHE A 189 -7.06 -21.71 -16.89
CA PHE A 189 -6.76 -22.15 -15.53
C PHE A 189 -8.01 -22.38 -14.68
N LEU A 190 -9.08 -21.63 -14.92
CA LEU A 190 -10.36 -21.90 -14.26
C LEU A 190 -10.85 -23.29 -14.65
N ILE A 191 -10.80 -23.63 -15.95
CA ILE A 191 -11.18 -24.95 -16.47
C ILE A 191 -10.26 -26.04 -15.89
N SER A 192 -8.95 -25.84 -15.91
CA SER A 192 -7.97 -26.77 -15.32
C SER A 192 -8.18 -26.95 -13.82
N SER A 193 -8.55 -25.89 -13.10
CA SER A 193 -8.87 -25.97 -11.67
C SER A 193 -10.16 -26.75 -11.42
N LEU A 194 -11.19 -26.56 -12.27
CA LEU A 194 -12.44 -27.32 -12.20
C LEU A 194 -12.20 -28.82 -12.49
N LYS A 195 -11.33 -29.13 -13.45
CA LYS A 195 -10.90 -30.50 -13.74
C LYS A 195 -10.14 -31.12 -12.58
N ALA A 196 -9.15 -30.42 -12.02
CA ALA A 196 -8.41 -30.88 -10.84
C ALA A 196 -9.32 -31.09 -9.62
N TYR A 197 -10.34 -30.24 -9.46
CA TYR A 197 -11.37 -30.44 -8.46
C TYR A 197 -12.16 -31.72 -8.71
N HIS A 198 -12.62 -31.96 -9.93
CA HIS A 198 -13.29 -33.21 -10.27
C HIS A 198 -12.41 -34.45 -9.96
N GLU A 199 -11.12 -34.40 -10.29
CA GLU A 199 -10.19 -35.53 -10.14
C GLU A 199 -9.78 -35.81 -8.68
N ASN A 200 -9.83 -34.82 -7.79
CA ASN A 200 -9.43 -34.96 -6.37
C ASN A 200 -10.43 -35.77 -5.49
N GLY A 201 -11.30 -36.59 -6.07
CA GLY A 201 -12.17 -37.55 -5.35
C GLY A 201 -13.26 -36.95 -4.45
N SER A 202 -14.07 -37.82 -3.85
CA SER A 202 -15.07 -37.47 -2.83
C SER A 202 -14.45 -37.38 -1.44
N VAL A 203 -15.03 -36.57 -0.56
CA VAL A 203 -14.68 -36.54 0.88
C VAL A 203 -15.63 -37.46 1.64
N ASP A 204 -15.17 -38.16 2.67
CA ASP A 204 -16.05 -38.96 3.51
C ASP A 204 -17.00 -38.10 4.36
N ASP A 205 -18.11 -38.70 4.82
CA ASP A 205 -18.94 -38.07 5.85
C ASP A 205 -18.22 -38.17 7.21
N VAL A 206 -17.75 -37.03 7.71
CA VAL A 206 -17.08 -36.92 9.01
C VAL A 206 -18.09 -36.49 10.06
N ASP A 207 -18.06 -37.14 11.22
CA ASP A 207 -18.86 -36.74 12.38
C ASP A 207 -18.37 -35.39 12.92
N VAL A 208 -19.32 -34.47 13.10
CA VAL A 208 -19.08 -33.09 13.51
C VAL A 208 -19.57 -32.78 14.92
N GLU A 209 -20.00 -33.77 15.71
CA GLU A 209 -20.55 -33.54 17.05
C GLU A 209 -19.68 -32.63 17.92
N ASN A 210 -18.38 -32.94 18.00
CA ASN A 210 -17.46 -32.17 18.85
C ASN A 210 -17.26 -30.73 18.33
N LEU A 211 -17.24 -30.51 17.01
CA LEU A 211 -17.18 -29.16 16.43
C LEU A 211 -18.48 -28.40 16.64
N ALA A 212 -19.63 -29.08 16.52
CA ALA A 212 -20.93 -28.48 16.74
C ALA A 212 -21.06 -27.97 18.19
N GLU A 213 -20.61 -28.76 19.17
CA GLU A 213 -20.59 -28.35 20.58
C GLU A 213 -19.77 -27.06 20.77
N LEU A 214 -18.54 -27.03 20.25
CA LEU A 214 -17.65 -25.87 20.38
C LEU A 214 -18.22 -24.60 19.70
N PHE A 215 -18.70 -24.73 18.46
CA PHE A 215 -19.20 -23.59 17.69
C PHE A 215 -20.59 -23.11 18.14
N SER A 216 -21.39 -23.96 18.79
CA SER A 216 -22.66 -23.56 19.40
C SER A 216 -22.47 -22.56 20.55
N LYS A 217 -21.29 -22.59 21.21
CA LYS A 217 -20.90 -21.68 22.29
C LYS A 217 -20.37 -20.32 21.80
N SER A 218 -20.60 -19.97 20.52
CA SER A 218 -20.05 -18.74 19.92
C SER A 218 -20.36 -17.47 20.73
N GLN A 219 -21.57 -17.36 21.28
CA GLN A 219 -21.98 -16.20 22.07
C GLN A 219 -21.27 -16.12 23.43
N SER A 220 -21.06 -17.25 24.12
CA SER A 220 -20.36 -17.25 25.41
C SER A 220 -18.89 -16.85 25.29
N PHE A 221 -18.27 -17.10 24.13
CA PHE A 221 -16.91 -16.65 23.83
C PHE A 221 -16.79 -15.17 23.48
N GLY A 222 -17.91 -14.44 23.33
CA GLY A 222 -17.90 -13.02 22.96
C GLY A 222 -17.13 -12.13 23.96
N THR A 223 -17.29 -12.37 25.27
CA THR A 223 -16.55 -11.63 26.30
C THR A 223 -15.06 -12.02 26.29
N GLY A 224 -14.76 -13.31 26.16
CA GLY A 224 -13.38 -13.79 26.03
C GLY A 224 -12.64 -13.21 24.82
N SER A 225 -13.33 -13.05 23.68
CA SER A 225 -12.78 -12.41 22.47
C SER A 225 -12.46 -10.93 22.74
N ARG A 226 -13.36 -10.18 23.39
CA ARG A 226 -13.12 -8.77 23.73
C ARG A 226 -11.97 -8.60 24.72
N VAL A 227 -11.89 -9.44 25.75
CA VAL A 227 -10.78 -9.47 26.71
C VAL A 227 -9.47 -9.82 26.00
N SER A 228 -9.44 -10.86 25.18
CA SER A 228 -8.24 -11.27 24.43
C SER A 228 -7.76 -10.18 23.46
N ARG A 229 -8.69 -9.44 22.84
CA ARG A 229 -8.38 -8.27 22.01
C ARG A 229 -7.71 -7.18 22.84
N MET A 230 -8.28 -6.86 24.00
CA MET A 230 -7.70 -5.88 24.92
C MET A 230 -6.28 -6.26 25.33
N LEU A 231 -6.05 -7.53 25.69
CA LEU A 231 -4.75 -8.05 26.08
C LEU A 231 -3.72 -7.98 24.93
N SER A 232 -4.14 -8.36 23.72
CA SER A 232 -3.34 -8.31 22.50
C SER A 232 -2.95 -6.86 22.14
N GLU A 233 -3.87 -5.91 22.33
CA GLU A 233 -3.60 -4.48 22.14
C GLU A 233 -2.70 -3.90 23.25
N LEU A 234 -2.88 -4.31 24.50
CA LEU A 234 -2.02 -3.91 25.63
C LEU A 234 -0.57 -4.36 25.41
N GLY A 235 -0.36 -5.59 24.95
CA GLY A 235 0.98 -6.12 24.60
C GLY A 235 1.68 -5.36 23.46
N ARG A 236 0.89 -4.72 22.57
CA ARG A 236 1.38 -3.91 21.43
C ARG A 236 1.37 -2.40 21.67
N ALA A 237 0.75 -1.96 22.76
CA ALA A 237 0.59 -0.55 23.03
C ALA A 237 1.97 0.13 23.10
N SER A 238 2.04 1.37 22.64
CA SER A 238 3.31 2.09 22.51
C SER A 238 3.97 2.40 23.86
N ASN A 239 5.27 2.69 23.87
CA ASN A 239 5.95 3.21 25.07
C ASN A 239 5.60 4.67 25.40
N PHE A 240 4.59 5.26 24.74
CA PHE A 240 4.19 6.65 24.94
C PHE A 240 4.00 7.04 26.42
N PRO A 241 3.32 6.24 27.28
CA PRO A 241 3.13 6.60 28.69
C PRO A 241 4.45 6.78 29.45
N GLN A 242 5.46 5.93 29.17
CA GLN A 242 6.74 5.94 29.88
C GLN A 242 7.55 7.22 29.64
N MET A 243 7.34 7.88 28.50
CA MET A 243 8.05 9.10 28.12
C MET A 243 7.17 10.35 28.23
N LEU A 244 5.90 10.21 28.60
CA LEU A 244 4.91 11.28 28.54
C LEU A 244 5.32 12.45 29.44
N ALA A 245 5.46 12.24 30.76
CA ALA A 245 5.78 13.30 31.69
C ALA A 245 7.16 13.92 31.45
N LEU A 246 8.18 13.10 31.17
CA LEU A 246 9.54 13.55 30.92
C LEU A 246 9.60 14.47 29.70
N HIS A 247 9.09 14.00 28.56
CA HIS A 247 9.10 14.80 27.33
C HIS A 247 8.13 15.98 27.42
N LEU A 248 6.98 15.86 28.09
CA LEU A 248 6.06 16.99 28.24
C LEU A 248 6.71 18.14 29.02
N LYS A 249 7.50 17.87 30.08
CA LYS A 249 8.26 18.92 30.78
C LYS A 249 9.20 19.65 29.82
N GLN A 250 9.95 18.90 29.00
CA GLN A 250 10.84 19.47 27.98
C GLN A 250 10.06 20.24 26.90
N ASP A 251 8.91 19.72 26.46
CA ASP A 251 8.06 20.33 25.42
C ASP A 251 7.47 21.67 25.91
N LEU A 252 7.11 21.78 27.20
CA LEU A 252 6.61 23.02 27.81
C LEU A 252 7.67 24.12 27.90
N ASP A 253 8.96 23.74 27.97
CA ASP A 253 10.12 24.63 27.83
C ASP A 253 10.57 24.77 26.36
N GLY A 254 10.08 23.91 25.48
CA GLY A 254 10.45 23.80 24.09
C GLY A 254 9.97 24.98 23.24
N GLU A 255 10.65 25.22 22.13
CA GLU A 255 10.31 26.29 21.20
C GLU A 255 8.97 26.03 20.48
N SER A 256 8.68 24.76 20.16
CA SER A 256 7.48 24.36 19.41
C SER A 256 6.18 24.77 20.11
N LEU A 257 5.98 24.39 21.38
CA LEU A 257 4.76 24.78 22.11
C LEU A 257 4.76 26.28 22.40
N ARG A 258 5.88 26.88 22.81
CA ARG A 258 5.94 28.32 23.11
C ARG A 258 5.55 29.20 21.93
N LYS A 259 6.09 28.93 20.73
CA LYS A 259 5.75 29.70 19.53
C LYS A 259 4.27 29.58 19.17
N VAL A 260 3.77 28.35 19.15
CA VAL A 260 2.41 28.06 18.69
C VAL A 260 1.33 28.50 19.69
N LEU A 261 1.60 28.36 20.99
CA LEU A 261 0.62 28.61 22.04
C LEU A 261 0.73 30.03 22.63
N ASN A 262 1.94 30.59 22.77
CA ASN A 262 2.16 31.87 23.44
C ASN A 262 3.16 32.80 22.70
N LYS A 263 3.21 32.74 21.37
CA LYS A 263 4.05 33.63 20.53
C LYS A 263 5.53 33.70 20.97
N GLY A 264 6.06 32.60 21.50
CA GLY A 264 7.44 32.47 21.98
C GLY A 264 7.65 32.78 23.46
N ALA A 265 6.67 33.34 24.16
CA ALA A 265 6.75 33.58 25.61
C ALA A 265 6.60 32.27 26.42
N ASN A 266 7.01 32.31 27.69
CA ASN A 266 6.99 31.14 28.58
C ASN A 266 5.55 30.66 28.86
N LEU A 267 5.37 29.35 29.03
CA LEU A 267 4.09 28.70 29.31
C LEU A 267 3.88 28.49 30.82
N THR A 268 4.17 29.50 31.63
CA THR A 268 4.14 29.43 33.11
C THR A 268 2.79 28.95 33.65
N LEU A 269 1.68 29.53 33.19
CA LEU A 269 0.36 29.16 33.68
C LEU A 269 -0.03 27.72 33.30
N LEU A 270 0.31 27.28 32.08
CA LEU A 270 0.05 25.92 31.64
C LEU A 270 0.86 24.90 32.47
N LYS A 271 2.09 25.24 32.86
CA LYS A 271 2.88 24.44 33.80
C LYS A 271 2.20 24.34 35.16
N THR A 272 1.67 25.45 35.70
CA THR A 272 0.93 25.45 36.97
C THR A 272 -0.32 24.55 36.90
N ILE A 273 -1.09 24.63 35.82
CA ILE A 273 -2.29 23.78 35.61
C ILE A 273 -1.92 22.29 35.49
N LEU A 274 -0.75 21.98 34.94
CA LEU A 274 -0.26 20.60 34.78
C LEU A 274 0.49 20.06 36.01
N ASN A 275 0.80 20.88 37.02
CA ASN A 275 1.45 20.39 38.25
C ASN A 275 0.72 19.20 38.88
N PRO A 276 -0.62 19.23 39.04
CA PRO A 276 -1.36 18.07 39.55
C PRO A 276 -1.16 16.82 38.70
N PHE A 277 -1.09 16.95 37.36
CA PHE A 277 -0.78 15.82 36.49
C PHE A 277 0.61 15.24 36.79
N PHE A 278 1.65 16.07 36.92
CA PHE A 278 3.01 15.60 37.23
C PHE A 278 3.13 14.95 38.62
N GLU A 279 2.26 15.29 39.57
CA GLU A 279 2.21 14.63 40.88
C GLU A 279 1.56 13.24 40.82
N VAL A 280 0.53 13.06 40.01
CA VAL A 280 -0.22 11.80 39.93
C VAL A 280 0.34 10.85 38.86
N GLU A 281 1.08 11.37 37.90
CA GLU A 281 1.66 10.59 36.80
C GLU A 281 2.54 9.43 37.25
N PRO A 282 3.40 9.53 38.29
CA PRO A 282 4.17 8.39 38.77
C PRO A 282 3.30 7.20 39.21
N ILE A 283 2.09 7.48 39.74
CA ILE A 283 1.13 6.43 40.13
C ILE A 283 0.50 5.81 38.88
N LEU A 284 0.11 6.63 37.89
CA LEU A 284 -0.40 6.15 36.60
C LEU A 284 0.65 5.31 35.84
N LEU A 285 1.91 5.73 35.91
CA LEU A 285 3.04 5.03 35.33
C LEU A 285 3.32 3.71 36.05
N SER A 286 3.18 3.67 37.38
CA SER A 286 3.23 2.40 38.13
C SER A 286 2.13 1.44 37.65
N ILE A 287 0.89 1.90 37.53
CA ILE A 287 -0.22 1.06 37.01
C ILE A 287 0.10 0.56 35.60
N TRP A 288 0.60 1.44 34.73
CA TRP A 288 1.03 1.05 33.39
C TRP A 288 2.11 -0.03 33.39
N ASN A 289 3.13 0.14 34.23
CA ASN A 289 4.23 -0.82 34.33
C ASN A 289 3.75 -2.16 34.91
N ASP A 290 2.87 -2.14 35.91
CA ASP A 290 2.27 -3.34 36.51
C ASP A 290 1.44 -4.12 35.47
N LEU A 291 0.60 -3.42 34.69
CA LEU A 291 -0.24 -4.03 33.65
C LEU A 291 0.57 -4.54 32.44
N ARG A 292 1.78 -4.02 32.21
CA ARG A 292 2.53 -4.24 30.95
C ARG A 292 3.83 -5.05 31.11
N SER A 293 4.33 -5.23 32.32
CA SER A 293 5.58 -5.96 32.61
C SER A 293 5.62 -7.33 31.94
N ASP A 294 4.60 -8.16 32.20
CA ASP A 294 4.50 -9.52 31.67
C ASP A 294 3.87 -9.54 30.24
N ALA A 295 3.05 -8.54 29.90
CA ALA A 295 2.40 -8.42 28.58
C ALA A 295 3.35 -8.13 27.41
N LYS A 296 4.57 -7.67 27.70
CA LYS A 296 5.60 -7.34 26.70
C LYS A 296 6.35 -8.55 26.16
N THR A 297 6.28 -9.68 26.85
CA THR A 297 7.01 -10.89 26.45
C THR A 297 6.46 -11.40 25.12
N ASP A 298 7.34 -11.82 24.22
CA ASP A 298 6.90 -12.33 22.91
C ASP A 298 6.11 -13.64 23.05
N ALA A 299 6.37 -14.41 24.11
CA ALA A 299 5.60 -15.58 24.48
C ALA A 299 4.14 -15.23 24.79
N PHE A 300 3.89 -14.22 25.65
CA PHE A 300 2.53 -13.74 25.92
C PHE A 300 1.84 -13.16 24.69
N LYS A 301 2.53 -12.33 23.89
CA LYS A 301 1.92 -11.77 22.66
C LYS A 301 1.46 -12.90 21.74
N THR A 302 2.31 -13.90 21.55
CA THR A 302 2.01 -15.06 20.69
C THR A 302 0.82 -15.86 21.22
N SER A 303 0.78 -16.14 22.53
CA SER A 303 -0.33 -16.88 23.14
C SER A 303 -1.64 -16.08 23.11
N SER A 304 -1.62 -14.81 23.50
CA SER A 304 -2.77 -13.90 23.46
C SER A 304 -3.33 -13.71 22.04
N ASP A 305 -2.46 -13.55 21.04
CA ASP A 305 -2.87 -13.46 19.63
C ASP A 305 -3.49 -14.75 19.13
N THR A 306 -2.96 -15.89 19.58
CA THR A 306 -3.48 -17.20 19.22
C THR A 306 -4.87 -17.39 19.82
N VAL A 307 -5.07 -17.09 21.11
CA VAL A 307 -6.40 -17.14 21.76
C VAL A 307 -7.37 -16.20 21.05
N LEU A 308 -6.98 -14.94 20.83
CA LEU A 308 -7.80 -13.97 20.11
C LEU A 308 -8.20 -14.47 18.72
N ARG A 309 -7.25 -15.02 17.96
CA ARG A 309 -7.50 -15.58 16.63
C ARG A 309 -8.52 -16.72 16.71
N LEU A 310 -8.32 -17.69 17.59
CA LEU A 310 -9.22 -18.85 17.74
C LEU A 310 -10.63 -18.42 18.15
N LEU A 311 -10.75 -17.55 19.15
CA LEU A 311 -12.04 -17.02 19.59
C LEU A 311 -12.73 -16.20 18.49
N ASN A 312 -11.98 -15.43 17.70
CA ASN A 312 -12.52 -14.72 16.55
C ASN A 312 -13.04 -15.67 15.47
N LEU A 313 -12.37 -16.80 15.23
CA LEU A 313 -12.86 -17.81 14.28
C LEU A 313 -14.17 -18.44 14.75
N ILE A 314 -14.28 -18.78 16.04
CA ILE A 314 -15.50 -19.36 16.61
C ILE A 314 -16.65 -18.33 16.61
N THR A 315 -16.41 -17.13 17.13
CA THR A 315 -17.42 -16.06 17.19
C THR A 315 -17.87 -15.60 15.80
N SER A 316 -16.96 -15.54 14.81
CA SER A 316 -17.31 -15.20 13.42
C SER A 316 -18.01 -16.33 12.67
N GLY A 317 -17.94 -17.57 13.16
CA GLY A 317 -18.81 -18.66 12.70
C GLY A 317 -20.28 -18.39 13.06
N GLY A 318 -20.52 -17.71 14.19
CA GLY A 318 -21.82 -17.15 14.57
C GLY A 318 -22.94 -18.18 14.75
N PHE A 319 -22.62 -19.45 14.99
CA PHE A 319 -23.60 -20.50 15.22
C PHE A 319 -24.20 -20.38 16.62
N THR A 320 -25.53 -20.47 16.70
CA THR A 320 -26.29 -20.30 17.94
C THR A 320 -26.70 -21.62 18.59
N SER A 321 -26.60 -22.72 17.84
CA SER A 321 -26.92 -24.07 18.31
C SER A 321 -26.14 -25.14 17.52
N GLU A 322 -26.02 -26.33 18.10
CA GLU A 322 -25.39 -27.48 17.44
C GLU A 322 -26.15 -27.93 16.19
N SER A 323 -27.49 -27.86 16.22
CA SER A 323 -28.35 -28.26 15.10
C SER A 323 -28.15 -27.33 13.89
N GLU A 324 -28.04 -26.03 14.13
CA GLU A 324 -27.72 -25.04 13.09
C GLU A 324 -26.36 -25.33 12.44
N PHE A 325 -25.36 -25.65 13.24
CA PHE A 325 -24.02 -26.03 12.75
C PHE A 325 -24.08 -27.31 11.91
N LYS A 326 -24.70 -28.37 12.43
CA LYS A 326 -24.84 -29.68 11.74
C LYS A 326 -25.56 -29.55 10.39
N ALA A 327 -26.64 -28.76 10.34
CA ALA A 327 -27.36 -28.48 9.09
C ALA A 327 -26.49 -27.74 8.07
N SER A 328 -25.74 -26.73 8.52
CA SER A 328 -24.80 -25.95 7.71
C SER A 328 -23.67 -26.82 7.16
N TRP A 329 -23.11 -27.69 7.99
CA TRP A 329 -22.09 -28.66 7.58
C TRP A 329 -22.64 -29.63 6.54
N THR A 330 -23.85 -30.16 6.75
CA THR A 330 -24.48 -31.12 5.83
C THR A 330 -24.74 -30.47 4.46
N HIS A 331 -25.25 -29.23 4.46
CA HIS A 331 -25.47 -28.48 3.24
C HIS A 331 -24.15 -28.24 2.49
N LEU A 332 -23.10 -27.80 3.21
CA LEU A 332 -21.79 -27.60 2.61
C LEU A 332 -21.21 -28.91 2.05
N ASN A 333 -21.26 -29.99 2.83
CA ASN A 333 -20.68 -31.27 2.43
C ASN A 333 -21.34 -31.75 1.14
N ARG A 334 -22.66 -31.60 1.01
CA ARG A 334 -23.38 -31.89 -0.24
C ARG A 334 -22.90 -31.02 -1.41
N THR A 335 -22.70 -29.72 -1.21
CA THR A 335 -22.21 -28.81 -2.26
C THR A 335 -20.79 -29.15 -2.68
N VAL A 336 -19.91 -29.44 -1.72
CA VAL A 336 -18.51 -29.78 -1.96
C VAL A 336 -18.36 -31.18 -2.60
N LYS A 337 -19.25 -32.12 -2.28
CA LYS A 337 -19.32 -33.46 -2.90
C LYS A 337 -19.89 -33.46 -4.32
N SER A 338 -20.53 -32.39 -4.77
CA SER A 338 -21.13 -32.35 -6.10
C SER A 338 -20.08 -32.59 -7.18
N GLU A 339 -20.27 -33.63 -7.98
CA GLU A 339 -19.43 -33.88 -9.14
C GLU A 339 -19.61 -32.78 -10.19
N ILE A 340 -18.48 -32.35 -10.78
CA ILE A 340 -18.46 -31.41 -11.90
C ILE A 340 -18.23 -32.25 -13.16
N PRO A 341 -19.25 -32.49 -14.00
CA PRO A 341 -19.07 -33.30 -15.20
C PRO A 341 -18.17 -32.55 -16.20
N ILE A 342 -17.06 -33.16 -16.61
CA ILE A 342 -16.14 -32.61 -17.60
C ILE A 342 -16.54 -33.09 -19.00
N SER A 343 -16.82 -32.17 -19.93
CA SER A 343 -17.16 -32.53 -21.31
C SER A 343 -15.90 -32.86 -22.14
N ASN A 344 -16.07 -33.60 -23.23
CA ASN A 344 -14.98 -33.87 -24.18
C ASN A 344 -14.44 -32.58 -24.82
N ASP A 345 -15.31 -31.59 -25.08
CA ASP A 345 -14.92 -30.28 -25.62
C ASP A 345 -14.00 -29.50 -24.67
N VAL A 346 -14.21 -29.63 -23.36
CA VAL A 346 -13.35 -29.05 -22.33
C VAL A 346 -11.96 -29.68 -22.35
N THR A 347 -11.89 -31.01 -22.40
CA THR A 347 -10.60 -31.72 -22.50
C THR A 347 -9.87 -31.35 -23.79
N TYR A 348 -10.58 -31.32 -24.92
CA TYR A 348 -10.03 -30.89 -26.20
C TYR A 348 -9.51 -29.45 -26.18
N PHE A 349 -10.21 -28.52 -25.52
CA PHE A 349 -9.74 -27.15 -25.34
C PHE A 349 -8.41 -27.09 -24.58
N LEU A 350 -8.30 -27.78 -23.43
CA LEU A 350 -7.09 -27.80 -22.61
C LEU A 350 -5.90 -28.38 -23.38
N ASP A 351 -6.10 -29.51 -24.07
CA ASP A 351 -5.05 -30.16 -24.85
C ASP A 351 -4.58 -29.28 -26.02
N SER A 352 -5.52 -28.60 -26.68
CA SER A 352 -5.22 -27.69 -27.78
C SER A 352 -4.49 -26.43 -27.29
N PHE A 353 -4.90 -25.87 -26.14
CA PHE A 353 -4.24 -24.72 -25.53
C PHE A 353 -2.82 -25.05 -25.10
N LYS A 354 -2.61 -26.21 -24.46
CA LYS A 354 -1.28 -26.72 -24.14
C LYS A 354 -0.41 -26.88 -25.39
N SER A 355 -0.95 -27.50 -26.44
CA SER A 355 -0.26 -27.71 -27.72
C SER A 355 0.16 -26.38 -28.38
N LEU A 356 -0.67 -25.34 -28.27
CA LEU A 356 -0.36 -24.01 -28.77
C LEU A 356 0.86 -23.40 -28.06
N PHE A 357 0.91 -23.50 -26.73
CA PHE A 357 2.03 -22.96 -25.96
C PHE A 357 3.31 -23.78 -26.13
N GLU A 358 3.22 -25.11 -26.23
CA GLU A 358 4.36 -25.94 -26.62
C GLU A 358 4.92 -25.50 -27.97
N ALA A 359 4.06 -25.15 -28.93
CA ALA A 359 4.49 -24.63 -30.23
C ALA A 359 5.21 -23.27 -30.10
N PHE A 360 4.79 -22.41 -29.16
CA PHE A 360 5.49 -21.15 -28.86
C PHE A 360 6.85 -21.38 -28.19
N ASP A 361 6.99 -22.40 -27.35
CA ASP A 361 8.28 -22.74 -26.72
C ASP A 361 9.26 -23.35 -27.74
N GLU A 362 8.82 -24.33 -28.53
CA GLU A 362 9.59 -24.91 -29.64
C GLU A 362 10.06 -23.84 -30.62
N TYR A 363 9.22 -22.82 -30.81
CA TYR A 363 9.56 -21.68 -31.64
C TYR A 363 10.67 -20.79 -31.07
N ALA A 364 10.66 -20.53 -29.76
CA ALA A 364 11.75 -19.82 -29.09
C ALA A 364 13.07 -20.61 -29.21
N GLU A 365 13.01 -21.94 -29.19
CA GLU A 365 14.19 -22.77 -29.47
C GLU A 365 14.65 -22.67 -30.92
N VAL A 366 13.75 -22.58 -31.90
CA VAL A 366 14.12 -22.35 -33.31
C VAL A 366 14.85 -21.02 -33.46
N LEU A 367 14.37 -19.94 -32.82
CA LEU A 367 15.05 -18.65 -32.79
C LEU A 367 16.48 -18.77 -32.26
N LYS A 368 16.64 -19.47 -31.14
CA LYS A 368 17.95 -19.71 -30.53
C LYS A 368 18.86 -20.54 -31.45
N LYS A 369 18.35 -21.63 -32.05
CA LYS A 369 19.10 -22.48 -32.99
C LYS A 369 19.57 -21.68 -34.21
N VAL A 370 18.75 -20.79 -34.73
CA VAL A 370 19.12 -19.89 -35.83
C VAL A 370 20.22 -18.92 -35.42
N GLU A 371 20.16 -18.37 -34.21
CA GLU A 371 21.20 -17.49 -33.68
C GLU A 371 22.52 -18.22 -33.40
N ASP A 372 22.45 -19.43 -32.83
CA ASP A 372 23.61 -20.29 -32.56
C ASP A 372 24.27 -20.73 -33.88
N LEU A 373 23.46 -21.08 -34.90
CA LEU A 373 23.94 -21.40 -36.24
C LEU A 373 24.67 -20.21 -36.86
N LYS A 374 24.13 -18.98 -36.76
CA LYS A 374 24.80 -17.75 -37.23
C LYS A 374 26.16 -17.49 -36.56
N LYS A 375 26.34 -17.95 -35.32
CA LYS A 375 27.58 -17.81 -34.55
C LYS A 375 28.53 -18.99 -34.73
N SER A 376 28.09 -20.08 -35.36
CA SER A 376 28.88 -21.30 -35.50
C SER A 376 30.11 -21.11 -36.39
N LYS A 377 31.16 -21.90 -36.09
CA LYS A 377 32.39 -21.92 -36.90
C LYS A 377 32.10 -22.40 -38.32
N ASP A 378 31.21 -23.39 -38.49
CA ASP A 378 30.81 -23.91 -39.80
C ASP A 378 30.12 -22.84 -40.64
N PHE A 379 29.23 -22.05 -40.04
CA PHE A 379 28.62 -20.91 -40.73
C PHE A 379 29.65 -19.86 -41.15
N SER A 380 30.57 -19.47 -40.25
CA SER A 380 31.66 -18.56 -40.64
C SER A 380 32.58 -19.16 -41.70
N THR A 381 32.79 -20.48 -41.70
CA THR A 381 33.68 -21.17 -42.64
C THR A 381 33.04 -21.27 -44.02
N ALA A 382 31.75 -21.59 -44.08
CA ALA A 382 30.97 -21.55 -45.32
C ALA A 382 30.98 -20.13 -45.89
N VAL A 383 30.59 -19.11 -45.11
CA VAL A 383 30.50 -17.71 -45.59
C VAL A 383 31.86 -17.15 -46.02
N LYS A 384 32.94 -17.36 -45.26
CA LYS A 384 34.29 -16.87 -45.64
C LYS A 384 34.95 -17.71 -46.74
N GLY A 385 34.60 -18.99 -46.83
CA GLY A 385 35.09 -19.87 -47.90
C GLY A 385 34.60 -19.42 -49.28
N VAL A 386 33.41 -18.82 -49.36
CA VAL A 386 32.85 -18.20 -50.58
C VAL A 386 33.74 -17.07 -51.10
N GLU A 387 34.12 -16.13 -50.23
CA GLU A 387 34.99 -14.99 -50.60
C GLU A 387 36.36 -15.46 -51.11
N ARG A 388 36.86 -16.57 -50.54
CA ARG A 388 38.10 -17.22 -50.99
C ARG A 388 37.93 -17.96 -52.31
N ILE A 389 36.80 -18.63 -52.54
CA ILE A 389 36.51 -19.34 -53.81
C ILE A 389 36.23 -18.36 -54.96
N GLU A 390 35.59 -17.21 -54.72
CA GLU A 390 35.44 -16.15 -55.74
C GLU A 390 36.79 -15.60 -56.24
N THR A 391 37.84 -15.70 -55.42
CA THR A 391 39.18 -15.19 -55.71
C THR A 391 40.16 -16.29 -56.17
N LEU A 392 39.79 -17.57 -56.05
CA LEU A 392 40.56 -18.72 -56.54
C LEU A 392 40.48 -18.82 -58.06
N LYS A 393 41.39 -18.12 -58.76
CA LYS A 393 41.66 -18.36 -60.19
C LYS A 393 42.69 -19.48 -60.31
N VAL A 394 42.32 -20.58 -60.96
CA VAL A 394 43.31 -21.60 -61.34
C VAL A 394 44.18 -21.03 -62.46
N GLU A 395 45.44 -20.72 -62.16
CA GLU A 395 46.41 -20.24 -63.14
C GLU A 395 46.95 -21.41 -63.99
N TYR A 396 47.08 -21.17 -65.28
CA TYR A 396 47.61 -22.15 -66.23
C TYR A 396 48.96 -21.68 -66.70
N GLN A 397 49.97 -22.54 -66.56
CA GLN A 397 51.25 -22.31 -67.20
C GLN A 397 51.13 -22.70 -68.67
N THR A 398 51.31 -21.74 -69.57
CA THR A 398 51.44 -22.04 -71.01
C THR A 398 52.82 -22.61 -71.28
N LYS A 399 52.88 -23.83 -71.79
CA LYS A 399 54.13 -24.46 -72.23
C LYS A 399 54.14 -24.55 -73.75
N GLY A 400 55.13 -23.92 -74.37
CA GLY A 400 55.29 -23.83 -75.83
C GLY A 400 55.06 -22.43 -76.39
N VAL A 401 55.47 -22.19 -77.64
CA VAL A 401 55.32 -20.92 -78.38
C VAL A 401 54.14 -21.07 -79.36
N PRO A 402 53.28 -20.03 -79.55
CA PRO A 402 52.14 -20.12 -80.47
C PRO A 402 52.53 -20.64 -81.86
N PRO A 403 51.72 -21.50 -82.51
CA PRO A 403 50.32 -21.84 -82.19
C PRO A 403 50.13 -23.10 -81.31
N ASN A 404 51.20 -23.81 -80.94
CA ASN A 404 51.13 -25.11 -80.26
C ASN A 404 51.46 -25.02 -78.75
N HIS A 405 50.85 -24.08 -78.02
CA HIS A 405 50.96 -24.07 -76.56
C HIS A 405 49.98 -25.06 -75.92
N SER A 406 50.49 -25.88 -75.01
CA SER A 406 49.69 -26.69 -74.09
C SER A 406 49.53 -25.95 -72.77
N TYR A 407 48.33 -26.05 -72.19
CA TYR A 407 48.05 -25.52 -70.86
C TYR A 407 48.35 -26.61 -69.83
N ILE A 408 49.29 -26.36 -68.93
CA ILE A 408 49.54 -27.23 -67.77
C ILE A 408 48.92 -26.57 -66.55
N MET A 409 48.04 -27.31 -65.89
CA MET A 409 47.40 -26.92 -64.63
C MET A 409 48.43 -26.94 -63.51
N ASP A 410 48.48 -25.89 -62.70
CA ASP A 410 49.23 -25.91 -61.44
C ASP A 410 48.49 -26.82 -60.45
N MET A 411 48.99 -28.05 -60.30
CA MET A 411 48.37 -29.06 -59.45
C MET A 411 48.34 -28.65 -57.97
N ALA A 412 49.32 -27.88 -57.48
CA ALA A 412 49.34 -27.46 -56.08
C ALA A 412 48.25 -26.42 -55.78
N LYS A 413 48.07 -25.44 -56.69
CA LYS A 413 46.96 -24.47 -56.59
C LYS A 413 45.59 -25.11 -56.79
N PHE A 414 45.51 -26.14 -57.64
CA PHE A 414 44.28 -26.92 -57.82
C PHE A 414 43.95 -27.71 -56.55
N GLU A 415 44.92 -28.38 -55.92
CA GLU A 415 44.73 -29.11 -54.66
C GLU A 415 44.30 -28.18 -53.52
N GLU A 416 44.90 -27.00 -53.37
CA GLU A 416 44.51 -25.99 -52.38
C GLU A 416 43.07 -25.47 -52.59
N ALA A 417 42.67 -25.27 -53.86
CA ALA A 417 41.31 -24.91 -54.22
C ALA A 417 40.32 -26.04 -53.87
N MET A 418 40.70 -27.29 -54.11
CA MET A 418 39.89 -28.46 -53.80
C MET A 418 39.72 -28.68 -52.30
N GLU A 419 40.76 -28.48 -51.48
CA GLU A 419 40.67 -28.51 -50.01
C GLU A 419 39.72 -27.42 -49.48
N THR A 420 39.78 -26.21 -50.06
CA THR A 420 38.87 -25.12 -49.71
C THR A 420 37.42 -25.45 -50.05
N VAL A 421 37.18 -26.07 -51.22
CA VAL A 421 35.86 -26.54 -51.64
C VAL A 421 35.34 -27.67 -50.75
N GLU A 422 36.20 -28.62 -50.36
CA GLU A 422 35.83 -29.71 -49.48
C GLU A 422 35.48 -29.23 -48.06
N GLY A 423 36.20 -28.23 -47.55
CA GLY A 423 35.87 -27.54 -46.31
C GLY A 423 34.51 -26.84 -46.37
N VAL A 424 34.24 -26.09 -47.45
CA VAL A 424 32.94 -25.43 -47.66
C VAL A 424 31.80 -26.45 -47.82
N ARG A 425 32.01 -27.55 -48.55
CA ARG A 425 31.05 -28.66 -48.71
C ARG A 425 30.70 -29.29 -47.36
N SER A 426 31.71 -29.57 -46.53
CA SER A 426 31.53 -30.17 -45.21
C SER A 426 30.72 -29.26 -44.30
N SER A 427 31.04 -27.97 -44.25
CA SER A 427 30.27 -26.99 -43.49
C SER A 427 28.86 -26.77 -44.07
N LEU A 428 28.70 -26.81 -45.39
CA LEU A 428 27.39 -26.74 -46.06
C LEU A 428 26.47 -27.88 -45.67
N LYS A 429 27.01 -29.11 -45.59
CA LYS A 429 26.25 -30.28 -45.16
C LYS A 429 25.74 -30.13 -43.73
N VAL A 430 26.61 -29.70 -42.81
CA VAL A 430 26.24 -29.44 -41.41
C VAL A 430 25.15 -28.36 -41.33
N ILE A 431 25.30 -27.27 -42.09
CA ILE A 431 24.30 -26.19 -42.13
C ILE A 431 22.98 -26.69 -42.73
N LEU A 432 23.02 -27.46 -43.82
CA LEU A 432 21.83 -28.02 -44.47
C LEU A 432 21.08 -28.95 -43.52
N ASP A 433 21.77 -29.84 -42.82
CA ASP A 433 21.18 -30.76 -41.83
C ASP A 433 20.49 -29.97 -40.70
N GLU A 434 21.11 -28.90 -40.21
CA GLU A 434 20.50 -28.03 -39.19
C GLU A 434 19.30 -27.24 -39.72
N LEU A 435 19.37 -26.72 -40.95
CA LEU A 435 18.24 -26.04 -41.60
C LEU A 435 17.07 -27.00 -41.90
N GLU A 436 17.35 -28.26 -42.23
CA GLU A 436 16.33 -29.30 -42.40
C GLU A 436 15.63 -29.63 -41.08
N LYS A 437 16.39 -29.77 -39.98
CA LYS A 437 15.83 -29.93 -38.64
C LYS A 437 14.94 -28.75 -38.26
N ILE A 438 15.41 -27.51 -38.52
CA ILE A 438 14.63 -26.29 -38.32
C ILE A 438 13.32 -26.32 -39.12
N ASN A 439 13.37 -26.71 -40.40
CA ASN A 439 12.17 -26.84 -41.24
C ASN A 439 11.19 -27.91 -40.70
N GLY A 440 11.71 -29.04 -40.22
CA GLY A 440 10.91 -30.08 -39.58
C GLY A 440 10.20 -29.56 -38.32
N THR A 441 10.91 -28.82 -37.46
CA THR A 441 10.33 -28.18 -36.27
C THR A 441 9.29 -27.11 -36.66
N ILE A 442 9.56 -26.26 -37.65
CA ILE A 442 8.60 -25.27 -38.16
C ILE A 442 7.32 -25.96 -38.67
N SER A 443 7.44 -27.10 -39.35
CA SER A 443 6.30 -27.90 -39.80
C SER A 443 5.47 -28.43 -38.64
N ALA A 444 6.12 -28.92 -37.58
CA ALA A 444 5.46 -29.40 -36.38
C ALA A 444 4.73 -28.26 -35.64
N ILE A 445 5.39 -27.12 -35.46
CA ILE A 445 4.83 -25.88 -34.89
C ILE A 445 3.59 -25.46 -35.66
N LYS A 446 3.67 -25.36 -37.00
CA LYS A 446 2.55 -24.97 -37.84
C LYS A 446 1.36 -25.92 -37.68
N LYS A 447 1.60 -27.23 -37.59
CA LYS A 447 0.56 -28.22 -37.32
C LYS A 447 -0.11 -27.96 -35.96
N LYS A 448 0.66 -27.82 -34.88
CA LYS A 448 0.15 -27.54 -33.52
C LYS A 448 -0.67 -26.25 -33.45
N ILE A 449 -0.18 -25.17 -34.07
CA ILE A 449 -0.88 -23.87 -34.13
C ILE A 449 -2.17 -23.98 -34.94
N SER A 450 -2.12 -24.62 -36.12
CA SER A 450 -3.30 -24.79 -36.97
C SER A 450 -4.39 -25.65 -36.36
N SER A 451 -4.02 -26.59 -35.47
CA SER A 451 -4.98 -27.42 -34.72
C SER A 451 -5.66 -26.68 -33.56
N PHE A 452 -5.21 -25.48 -33.18
CA PHE A 452 -5.87 -24.68 -32.15
C PHE A 452 -7.12 -23.98 -32.72
N SER A 453 -8.22 -24.75 -32.84
CA SER A 453 -9.54 -24.25 -33.25
C SER A 453 -10.59 -24.28 -32.14
N SER A 454 -10.26 -24.79 -30.96
CA SER A 454 -11.18 -24.98 -29.84
C SER A 454 -11.83 -23.68 -29.37
N TRP A 455 -11.14 -22.54 -29.45
CA TRP A 455 -11.67 -21.20 -29.14
C TRP A 455 -12.84 -20.75 -30.05
N LYS A 456 -13.01 -21.39 -31.22
CA LYS A 456 -14.12 -21.11 -32.14
C LYS A 456 -15.44 -21.75 -31.69
N SER A 457 -15.36 -22.76 -30.82
CA SER A 457 -16.54 -23.43 -30.28
C SER A 457 -17.02 -22.70 -29.03
N ASP A 458 -18.32 -22.38 -28.99
CA ASP A 458 -18.94 -21.81 -27.79
C ASP A 458 -19.27 -22.89 -26.74
N GLU A 459 -19.06 -24.18 -27.03
CA GLU A 459 -19.48 -25.28 -26.14
C GLU A 459 -18.70 -25.29 -24.81
N THR A 460 -17.40 -25.01 -24.83
CA THR A 460 -16.58 -24.88 -23.62
C THR A 460 -17.07 -23.71 -22.76
N GLU A 461 -17.51 -22.61 -23.38
CA GLU A 461 -18.04 -21.44 -22.67
C GLU A 461 -19.43 -21.66 -22.12
N LYS A 462 -20.32 -22.30 -22.90
CA LYS A 462 -21.65 -22.70 -22.44
C LYS A 462 -21.53 -23.64 -21.24
N TRP A 463 -20.65 -24.64 -21.33
CA TRP A 463 -20.34 -25.54 -20.23
C TRP A 463 -19.86 -24.75 -19.00
N LEU A 464 -18.89 -23.85 -19.18
CA LEU A 464 -18.36 -23.08 -18.06
C LEU A 464 -19.42 -22.16 -17.44
N LYS A 465 -20.26 -21.50 -18.25
CA LYS A 465 -21.37 -20.66 -17.76
C LYS A 465 -22.38 -21.49 -16.97
N GLN A 466 -22.73 -22.68 -17.45
CA GLN A 466 -23.66 -23.57 -16.75
C GLN A 466 -23.09 -24.06 -15.41
N ILE A 467 -21.85 -24.54 -15.39
CA ILE A 467 -21.18 -24.98 -14.15
C ILE A 467 -21.02 -23.82 -13.18
N SER A 468 -20.61 -22.64 -13.66
CA SER A 468 -20.48 -21.43 -12.85
C SER A 468 -21.80 -21.01 -12.22
N GLU A 469 -22.89 -21.03 -12.99
CA GLU A 469 -24.23 -20.68 -12.51
C GLU A 469 -24.75 -21.71 -11.50
N ASN A 470 -24.54 -23.00 -11.75
CA ASN A 470 -24.91 -24.06 -10.83
C ASN A 470 -24.16 -23.95 -9.51
N LEU A 471 -22.85 -23.69 -9.56
CA LEU A 471 -22.03 -23.47 -8.37
C LEU A 471 -22.44 -22.20 -7.63
N ARG A 472 -22.78 -21.11 -8.31
CA ARG A 472 -23.30 -19.89 -7.67
C ARG A 472 -24.64 -20.14 -6.98
N LYS A 473 -25.57 -20.86 -7.62
CA LYS A 473 -26.88 -21.17 -7.06
C LYS A 473 -26.83 -22.14 -5.89
N SER A 474 -25.90 -23.10 -5.90
CA SER A 474 -25.74 -24.08 -4.83
C SER A 474 -24.94 -23.56 -3.63
N THR A 475 -24.47 -22.32 -3.70
CA THR A 475 -23.56 -21.71 -2.73
C THR A 475 -24.19 -20.51 -2.05
N ASP A 476 -24.53 -20.65 -0.77
CA ASP A 476 -24.81 -19.50 0.09
C ASP A 476 -23.48 -18.85 0.51
N GLN A 477 -23.25 -17.59 0.11
CA GLN A 477 -22.04 -16.84 0.47
C GLN A 477 -21.90 -16.64 1.97
N ASN A 478 -23.01 -16.51 2.70
CA ASN A 478 -22.98 -16.38 4.15
C ASN A 478 -22.55 -17.70 4.79
N LEU A 479 -23.11 -18.83 4.31
CA LEU A 479 -22.67 -20.16 4.71
C LEU A 479 -21.17 -20.37 4.44
N LEU A 480 -20.67 -20.03 3.25
CA LEU A 480 -19.23 -20.14 2.94
C LEU A 480 -18.37 -19.29 3.86
N SER A 481 -18.80 -18.08 4.18
CA SER A 481 -18.08 -17.20 5.09
C SER A 481 -17.98 -17.81 6.49
N ARG A 482 -19.10 -18.29 7.03
CA ARG A 482 -19.17 -18.94 8.34
C ARG A 482 -18.32 -20.22 8.38
N MET A 483 -18.48 -21.09 7.39
CA MET A 483 -17.72 -22.33 7.26
C MET A 483 -16.23 -22.09 7.01
N SER A 484 -15.85 -21.00 6.35
CA SER A 484 -14.44 -20.60 6.22
C SER A 484 -13.76 -20.41 7.57
N ASN A 485 -14.48 -19.84 8.54
CA ASN A 485 -13.94 -19.66 9.88
C ASN A 485 -13.78 -21.00 10.61
N VAL A 486 -14.71 -21.94 10.38
CA VAL A 486 -14.61 -23.32 10.89
C VAL A 486 -13.37 -24.04 10.35
N PHE A 487 -13.16 -24.03 9.03
CA PHE A 487 -11.99 -24.70 8.45
C PHE A 487 -10.67 -24.03 8.82
N LYS A 488 -10.62 -22.69 8.90
CA LYS A 488 -9.45 -21.98 9.42
C LYS A 488 -9.12 -22.38 10.86
N PHE A 489 -10.13 -22.68 11.67
CA PHE A 489 -9.93 -23.20 13.03
C PHE A 489 -9.36 -24.63 12.97
N ILE A 490 -9.94 -25.51 12.15
CA ILE A 490 -9.46 -26.89 11.93
C ILE A 490 -8.00 -26.91 11.47
N ASP A 491 -7.61 -26.02 10.54
CA ASP A 491 -6.25 -25.95 9.97
C ASP A 491 -5.20 -25.39 10.93
N SER A 492 -5.65 -24.61 11.91
CA SER A 492 -4.80 -23.92 12.86
C SER A 492 -5.19 -24.26 14.29
N PRO A 493 -5.28 -25.56 14.63
CA PRO A 493 -5.75 -25.96 15.93
C PRO A 493 -4.74 -25.54 16.99
N PRO A 494 -5.19 -25.36 18.25
CA PRO A 494 -4.26 -25.23 19.36
C PRO A 494 -3.36 -26.48 19.43
N ARG A 495 -2.04 -26.30 19.53
CA ARG A 495 -1.09 -27.44 19.50
C ARG A 495 -0.96 -28.12 20.85
N SER A 496 -1.10 -27.38 21.97
CA SER A 496 -1.21 -27.94 23.33
C SER A 496 -1.73 -26.93 24.36
N LEU A 497 -2.16 -27.41 25.53
CA LEU A 497 -2.47 -26.60 26.72
C LEU A 497 -1.29 -25.71 27.14
N SER A 498 -0.06 -26.23 27.03
CA SER A 498 1.15 -25.51 27.45
C SER A 498 1.41 -24.23 26.66
N ASP A 499 0.89 -24.13 25.43
CA ASP A 499 1.02 -22.92 24.60
C ASP A 499 0.23 -21.73 25.14
N PHE A 500 -0.67 -21.96 26.11
CA PHE A 500 -1.53 -20.95 26.71
C PHE A 500 -1.24 -20.69 28.19
N ASN A 501 -0.25 -21.36 28.78
CA ASN A 501 0.11 -21.15 30.19
C ASN A 501 0.47 -19.70 30.49
N ASP A 502 1.20 -19.04 29.59
CA ASP A 502 1.52 -17.61 29.75
C ASP A 502 0.26 -16.74 29.70
N PHE A 503 -0.74 -17.12 28.90
CA PHE A 503 -2.00 -16.40 28.80
C PHE A 503 -2.83 -16.54 30.07
N THR A 504 -3.03 -17.75 30.57
CA THR A 504 -3.81 -18.01 31.79
C THR A 504 -3.12 -17.40 33.02
N GLN A 505 -1.82 -17.64 33.18
CA GLN A 505 -1.04 -17.10 34.30
C GLN A 505 -1.01 -15.57 34.28
N PHE A 506 -0.89 -14.95 33.11
CA PHE A 506 -0.99 -13.49 32.99
C PHE A 506 -2.39 -12.99 33.34
N CYS A 507 -3.47 -13.60 32.83
CA CYS A 507 -4.84 -13.19 33.16
C CYS A 507 -5.10 -13.25 34.68
N SER A 508 -4.61 -14.28 35.36
CA SER A 508 -4.73 -14.43 36.82
C SER A 508 -3.98 -13.33 37.59
N LYS A 509 -2.75 -12.99 37.18
CA LYS A 509 -2.01 -11.84 37.76
C LYS A 509 -2.66 -10.50 37.42
N LEU A 510 -3.14 -10.36 36.19
CA LEU A 510 -3.70 -9.11 35.67
C LEU A 510 -4.98 -8.74 36.41
N ALA A 511 -5.82 -9.71 36.78
CA ALA A 511 -7.01 -9.46 37.59
C ALA A 511 -6.66 -8.76 38.92
N GLU A 512 -5.57 -9.18 39.58
CA GLU A 512 -5.06 -8.54 40.80
C GLU A 512 -4.51 -7.12 40.53
N TYR A 513 -3.73 -6.94 39.45
CA TYR A 513 -3.22 -5.63 39.05
C TYR A 513 -4.32 -4.65 38.67
N VAL A 514 -5.38 -5.11 38.00
CA VAL A 514 -6.56 -4.29 37.67
C VAL A 514 -7.27 -3.87 38.95
N LYS A 515 -7.46 -4.79 39.91
CA LYS A 515 -8.08 -4.46 41.21
C LYS A 515 -7.29 -3.39 41.95
N THR A 516 -5.98 -3.61 42.12
CA THR A 516 -5.07 -2.66 42.78
C THR A 516 -5.00 -1.32 42.03
N GLY A 517 -4.91 -1.36 40.71
CA GLY A 517 -4.87 -0.20 39.84
C GLY A 517 -6.14 0.63 39.92
N THR A 518 -7.31 -0.01 39.93
CA THR A 518 -8.62 0.65 40.07
C THR A 518 -8.71 1.36 41.42
N SER A 519 -8.27 0.73 42.51
CA SER A 519 -8.20 1.38 43.83
C SER A 519 -7.25 2.57 43.86
N LYS A 520 -6.06 2.46 43.23
CA LYS A 520 -5.11 3.58 43.08
C LYS A 520 -5.76 4.75 42.32
N VAL A 521 -6.45 4.47 41.20
CA VAL A 521 -7.16 5.49 40.40
C VAL A 521 -8.25 6.17 41.22
N GLU A 522 -9.02 5.43 42.01
CA GLU A 522 -10.06 6.02 42.86
C GLU A 522 -9.47 6.92 43.96
N GLY A 523 -8.32 6.54 44.52
CA GLY A 523 -7.54 7.39 45.42
C GLY A 523 -7.06 8.69 44.76
N LEU A 524 -6.62 8.63 43.50
CA LEU A 524 -6.25 9.81 42.72
C LEU A 524 -7.44 10.75 42.50
N LYS A 525 -8.61 10.22 42.13
CA LYS A 525 -9.83 11.02 41.98
C LYS A 525 -10.20 11.72 43.27
N THR A 526 -10.10 11.01 44.40
CA THR A 526 -10.37 11.58 45.73
C THR A 526 -9.39 12.72 46.03
N LYS A 527 -8.09 12.52 45.78
CA LYS A 527 -7.05 13.55 45.97
C LYS A 527 -7.32 14.81 45.13
N LEU A 528 -7.77 14.63 43.89
CA LEU A 528 -7.99 15.72 42.93
C LEU A 528 -9.40 16.33 42.99
N SER A 529 -10.28 15.81 43.85
CA SER A 529 -11.67 16.28 43.97
C SER A 529 -11.79 17.77 44.31
N ASN A 530 -10.85 18.30 45.10
CA ASN A 530 -10.79 19.73 45.46
C ASN A 530 -10.54 20.65 44.26
N LEU A 531 -9.97 20.13 43.16
CA LEU A 531 -9.77 20.90 41.95
C LEU A 531 -11.07 21.10 41.16
N LYS A 532 -12.19 20.45 41.51
CA LYS A 532 -13.48 20.65 40.82
C LYS A 532 -13.91 22.12 40.78
N GLU A 533 -13.64 22.85 41.86
CA GLU A 533 -13.97 24.26 42.03
C GLU A 533 -12.83 25.21 41.56
N ASP A 534 -11.71 24.70 41.05
CA ASP A 534 -10.61 25.53 40.57
C ASP A 534 -11.01 26.34 39.32
N LYS A 535 -10.53 27.59 39.26
CA LYS A 535 -10.86 28.54 38.18
C LYS A 535 -10.57 28.02 36.76
N TYR A 536 -9.66 27.05 36.61
CA TYR A 536 -9.29 26.49 35.31
C TYR A 536 -9.96 25.15 34.99
N THR A 537 -10.56 24.49 35.98
CA THR A 537 -11.16 23.16 35.81
C THR A 537 -12.33 23.14 34.84
N LYS A 538 -13.18 24.17 34.84
CA LYS A 538 -14.25 24.32 33.85
C LYS A 538 -13.72 24.24 32.41
N TYR A 539 -12.56 24.86 32.16
CA TYR A 539 -11.93 24.85 30.83
C TYR A 539 -11.29 23.49 30.53
N LEU A 540 -10.69 22.82 31.53
CA LEU A 540 -10.10 21.48 31.38
C LEU A 540 -11.17 20.44 31.02
N VAL A 541 -12.31 20.48 31.70
CA VAL A 541 -13.43 19.56 31.43
C VAL A 541 -13.99 19.77 30.02
N GLN A 542 -14.12 21.03 29.56
CA GLN A 542 -14.51 21.33 28.18
C GLN A 542 -13.51 20.79 27.15
N PHE A 543 -12.22 20.73 27.49
CA PHE A 543 -11.20 20.19 26.59
C PHE A 543 -11.30 18.67 26.42
N ASN A 544 -11.73 17.94 27.47
CA ASN A 544 -11.83 16.48 27.47
C ASN A 544 -12.81 15.91 26.42
N GLU A 545 -13.76 16.72 25.94
CA GLU A 545 -14.65 16.37 24.82
C GLU A 545 -13.87 16.18 23.50
N TYR A 546 -12.63 16.69 23.41
CA TYR A 546 -11.83 16.69 22.20
C TYR A 546 -10.65 15.71 22.30
N ASN A 547 -10.82 14.50 21.76
CA ASN A 547 -9.74 13.53 21.62
C ASN A 547 -8.81 13.87 20.44
N VAL A 548 -7.89 14.83 20.63
CA VAL A 548 -6.84 15.18 19.64
C VAL A 548 -5.59 14.31 19.72
N THR A 549 -5.38 13.63 20.86
CA THR A 549 -4.11 12.98 21.19
C THR A 549 -3.69 11.93 20.16
N GLN A 550 -4.57 10.99 19.85
CA GLN A 550 -4.29 9.93 18.87
C GLN A 550 -4.14 10.49 17.44
N LYS A 551 -4.85 11.59 17.13
CA LYS A 551 -4.81 12.22 15.81
C LYS A 551 -3.45 12.88 15.56
N PHE A 552 -2.93 13.64 16.51
CA PHE A 552 -1.61 14.25 16.37
C PHE A 552 -0.46 13.26 16.47
N ASN A 553 -0.57 12.24 17.33
CA ASN A 553 0.43 11.18 17.36
C ASN A 553 0.49 10.44 16.01
N SER A 554 -0.67 10.12 15.42
CA SER A 554 -0.74 9.53 14.08
C SER A 554 -0.16 10.46 13.01
N GLY A 555 -0.52 11.75 13.04
CA GLY A 555 0.06 12.75 12.14
C GLY A 555 1.58 12.87 12.27
N ALA A 556 2.12 12.86 13.49
CA ALA A 556 3.55 12.92 13.73
C ALA A 556 4.29 11.68 13.18
N ILE A 557 3.71 10.49 13.34
CA ILE A 557 4.22 9.25 12.74
C ILE A 557 4.24 9.37 11.21
N LEU A 558 3.15 9.85 10.60
CA LEU A 558 3.06 10.05 9.15
C LEU A 558 4.13 11.02 8.63
N PHE A 559 4.32 12.17 9.29
CA PHE A 559 5.33 13.13 8.89
C PHE A 559 6.77 12.61 9.06
N ARG A 560 7.05 11.82 10.11
CA ARG A 560 8.34 11.11 10.23
C ARG A 560 8.54 10.11 9.09
N LEU A 561 7.49 9.40 8.69
CA LEU A 561 7.54 8.49 7.55
C LEU A 561 7.80 9.25 6.25
N PHE A 562 7.19 10.42 6.04
CA PHE A 562 7.46 11.24 4.84
C PHE A 562 8.91 11.71 4.77
N ASP A 563 9.47 12.17 5.88
CA ASP A 563 10.89 12.49 5.96
C ASP A 563 11.78 11.29 5.60
N ARG A 564 11.44 10.11 6.14
CA ARG A 564 12.16 8.86 5.86
C ARG A 564 12.02 8.45 4.39
N VAL A 565 10.84 8.58 3.78
CA VAL A 565 10.58 8.29 2.36
C VAL A 565 11.44 9.18 1.47
N ILE A 566 11.52 10.49 1.74
CA ILE A 566 12.39 11.40 0.98
C ILE A 566 13.86 10.96 1.09
N LYS A 567 14.34 10.67 2.31
CA LYS A 567 15.73 10.27 2.56
C LYS A 567 16.09 8.92 1.93
N SER A 568 15.15 7.99 1.85
CA SER A 568 15.34 6.65 1.30
C SER A 568 14.83 6.49 -0.14
N SER A 569 14.58 7.59 -0.86
CA SER A 569 14.00 7.54 -2.22
C SER A 569 14.80 6.65 -3.18
N ALA A 570 16.13 6.71 -3.13
CA ALA A 570 16.99 5.91 -3.98
C ALA A 570 16.83 4.39 -3.73
N SER A 571 16.62 3.98 -2.48
CA SER A 571 16.38 2.56 -2.13
C SER A 571 15.06 2.06 -2.71
N PHE A 572 13.99 2.86 -2.63
CA PHE A 572 12.70 2.50 -3.22
C PHE A 572 12.77 2.48 -4.75
N GLU A 573 13.46 3.44 -5.37
CA GLU A 573 13.66 3.45 -6.82
C GLU A 573 14.43 2.21 -7.30
N ALA A 574 15.47 1.79 -6.57
CA ALA A 574 16.19 0.55 -6.85
C ALA A 574 15.29 -0.69 -6.68
N PHE A 575 14.46 -0.74 -5.65
CA PHE A 575 13.47 -1.81 -5.46
C PHE A 575 12.48 -1.90 -6.63
N PHE A 576 11.92 -0.76 -7.06
CA PHE A 576 10.98 -0.75 -8.18
C PHE A 576 11.63 -1.15 -9.50
N LYS A 577 12.84 -0.66 -9.77
CA LYS A 577 13.61 -1.02 -10.96
C LYS A 577 13.95 -2.52 -10.99
N ASN A 578 14.38 -3.09 -9.87
CA ASN A 578 14.70 -4.51 -9.80
C ASN A 578 13.45 -5.40 -9.90
N GLY A 579 12.30 -4.92 -9.42
CA GLY A 579 11.04 -5.64 -9.60
C GLY A 579 10.54 -5.59 -11.04
N ASP A 580 10.75 -4.50 -11.80
CA ASP A 580 10.45 -4.49 -13.23
C ASP A 580 11.30 -5.53 -13.99
N LEU A 581 12.59 -5.67 -13.64
CA LEU A 581 13.45 -6.70 -14.21
C LEU A 581 12.97 -8.11 -13.83
N LEU A 582 12.55 -8.32 -12.59
CA LEU A 582 11.96 -9.58 -12.15
C LEU A 582 10.66 -9.90 -12.89
N GLU A 583 9.85 -8.91 -13.20
CA GLU A 583 8.61 -9.09 -13.95
C GLU A 583 8.89 -9.62 -15.36
N ILE A 584 9.88 -9.03 -16.04
CA ILE A 584 10.32 -9.49 -17.36
C ILE A 584 10.79 -10.95 -17.30
N GLU A 585 11.59 -11.32 -16.28
CA GLU A 585 12.01 -12.71 -16.09
C GLU A 585 10.83 -13.66 -15.87
N ILE A 586 9.87 -13.29 -15.01
CA ILE A 586 8.66 -14.10 -14.75
C ILE A 586 7.81 -14.25 -16.03
N GLN A 587 7.65 -13.17 -16.79
CA GLN A 587 6.91 -13.18 -18.06
C GLN A 587 7.56 -14.10 -19.09
N ASN A 588 8.89 -14.20 -19.10
CA ASN A 588 9.65 -15.06 -20.01
C ASN A 588 9.70 -16.54 -19.60
N LEU A 589 9.20 -16.91 -18.41
CA LEU A 589 9.15 -18.30 -17.98
C LEU A 589 8.20 -19.16 -18.84
N ASN A 590 8.50 -20.46 -18.90
CA ASN A 590 7.61 -21.45 -19.52
C ASN A 590 6.24 -21.49 -18.80
N CYS A 591 5.14 -21.58 -19.55
CA CYS A 591 3.77 -21.66 -19.02
C CYS A 591 3.49 -22.93 -18.22
N ASN A 592 4.24 -24.01 -18.47
CA ASN A 592 4.17 -25.25 -17.70
C ASN A 592 4.67 -25.07 -16.26
N ASN A 593 5.31 -23.94 -15.94
CA ASN A 593 5.59 -23.58 -14.56
C ASN A 593 4.27 -23.20 -13.86
N SER A 594 3.78 -24.13 -13.04
CA SER A 594 2.53 -24.00 -12.27
C SER A 594 2.46 -22.75 -11.40
N MET A 595 3.60 -22.16 -11.01
CA MET A 595 3.67 -20.95 -10.18
C MET A 595 3.63 -19.64 -10.98
N ARG A 596 4.00 -19.68 -12.27
CA ARG A 596 4.20 -18.49 -13.11
C ARG A 596 3.00 -17.55 -13.11
N ARG A 597 1.79 -18.10 -13.31
CA ARG A 597 0.55 -17.32 -13.31
C ARG A 597 0.33 -16.58 -11.99
N GLY A 598 0.56 -17.25 -10.85
CA GLY A 598 0.45 -16.65 -9.53
C GLY A 598 1.42 -15.49 -9.36
N TRP A 599 2.64 -15.64 -9.88
CA TRP A 599 3.65 -14.58 -9.86
C TRP A 599 3.31 -13.42 -10.79
N VAL A 600 2.82 -13.65 -12.01
CA VAL A 600 2.35 -12.58 -12.91
C VAL A 600 1.25 -11.76 -12.23
N LYS A 601 0.27 -12.40 -11.57
CA LYS A 601 -0.76 -11.68 -10.78
C LYS A 601 -0.14 -10.87 -9.63
N LYS A 602 0.86 -11.41 -8.94
CA LYS A 602 1.59 -10.68 -7.89
C LYS A 602 2.38 -9.48 -8.47
N MET A 603 2.94 -9.59 -9.68
CA MET A 603 3.61 -8.48 -10.36
C MET A 603 2.63 -7.39 -10.82
N LYS A 604 1.38 -7.73 -11.19
CA LYS A 604 0.34 -6.71 -11.40
C LYS A 604 0.07 -5.87 -10.13
N ILE A 605 0.04 -6.52 -8.96
CA ILE A 605 -0.07 -5.81 -7.66
C ILE A 605 1.17 -4.94 -7.44
N PHE A 606 2.36 -5.45 -7.76
CA PHE A 606 3.61 -4.69 -7.68
C PHE A 606 3.56 -3.40 -8.51
N GLN A 607 3.09 -3.46 -9.76
CA GLN A 607 2.96 -2.27 -10.62
C GLN A 607 1.94 -1.26 -10.07
N SER A 608 0.81 -1.72 -9.51
CA SER A 608 -0.13 -0.84 -8.82
C SER A 608 0.52 -0.16 -7.60
N THR A 609 1.25 -0.92 -6.79
CA THR A 609 2.00 -0.41 -5.63
C THR A 609 3.05 0.62 -6.04
N LYS A 610 3.77 0.38 -7.13
CA LYS A 610 4.76 1.29 -7.71
C LYS A 610 4.13 2.62 -8.13
N SER A 611 3.03 2.58 -8.88
CA SER A 611 2.31 3.80 -9.30
C SER A 611 1.88 4.62 -8.07
N LYS A 612 1.22 3.98 -7.11
CA LYS A 612 0.77 4.66 -5.87
C LYS A 612 1.92 5.23 -5.07
N PHE A 613 3.08 4.57 -5.03
CA PHE A 613 4.27 5.08 -4.36
C PHE A 613 4.77 6.37 -5.00
N PHE A 614 4.88 6.43 -6.32
CA PHE A 614 5.34 7.64 -7.01
C PHE A 614 4.33 8.78 -6.86
N ASP A 615 3.03 8.50 -6.97
CA ASP A 615 1.98 9.49 -6.69
C ASP A 615 2.07 10.02 -5.25
N MET A 616 2.26 9.14 -4.27
CA MET A 616 2.47 9.49 -2.87
C MET A 616 3.72 10.35 -2.70
N LYS A 617 4.86 9.96 -3.30
CA LYS A 617 6.12 10.71 -3.24
C LYS A 617 5.96 12.12 -3.80
N ASP A 618 5.27 12.27 -4.92
CA ASP A 618 5.01 13.58 -5.52
C ASP A 618 4.13 14.45 -4.63
N GLN A 619 3.09 13.87 -4.03
CA GLN A 619 2.23 14.54 -3.06
C GLN A 619 3.00 14.99 -1.80
N ILE A 620 3.97 14.18 -1.35
CA ILE A 620 4.89 14.52 -0.26
C ILE A 620 5.82 15.67 -0.67
N LEU A 621 6.45 15.61 -1.86
CA LEU A 621 7.38 16.64 -2.33
C LEU A 621 6.69 18.00 -2.56
N LYS A 622 5.47 18.01 -3.10
CA LYS A 622 4.63 19.23 -3.22
C LYS A 622 4.41 19.86 -1.85
N ARG A 623 4.01 19.06 -0.86
CA ARG A 623 3.82 19.49 0.53
C ARG A 623 5.12 19.97 1.17
N ASN A 624 6.24 19.30 0.93
CA ASN A 624 7.55 19.71 1.42
C ASN A 624 7.90 21.13 0.95
N THR A 625 7.70 21.39 -0.34
CA THR A 625 7.94 22.72 -0.94
C THR A 625 7.04 23.78 -0.33
N PHE A 626 5.75 23.47 -0.15
CA PHE A 626 4.80 24.39 0.48
C PHE A 626 5.14 24.66 1.96
N TYR A 627 5.48 23.63 2.74
CA TYR A 627 5.69 23.78 4.17
C TYR A 627 7.03 24.42 4.54
N THR A 628 8.07 24.22 3.72
CA THR A 628 9.44 24.67 3.99
C THR A 628 9.57 26.15 4.36
N PRO A 629 8.97 27.11 3.61
CA PRO A 629 9.10 28.53 3.93
C PRO A 629 8.27 28.96 5.15
N GLU A 630 7.27 28.19 5.54
CA GLU A 630 6.32 28.58 6.59
C GLU A 630 6.90 28.42 7.99
N SER A 631 6.45 29.27 8.92
CA SER A 631 6.76 29.13 10.35
C SER A 631 5.94 27.98 10.96
N ILE A 632 6.41 27.39 12.06
CA ILE A 632 5.65 26.32 12.73
C ILE A 632 4.31 26.83 13.29
N GLU A 633 4.24 28.10 13.69
CA GLU A 633 3.00 28.76 14.13
C GLU A 633 1.97 28.81 13.00
N ASN A 634 2.39 29.24 11.81
CA ASN A 634 1.55 29.27 10.62
C ASN A 634 1.11 27.86 10.24
N LEU A 635 2.06 26.92 10.16
CA LEU A 635 1.80 25.53 9.77
C LEU A 635 0.74 24.88 10.66
N MET A 636 0.89 24.99 11.98
CA MET A 636 -0.07 24.40 12.93
C MET A 636 -1.46 25.06 12.83
N SER A 637 -1.56 26.31 12.35
CA SER A 637 -2.85 26.97 12.12
C SER A 637 -3.58 26.52 10.86
N LEU A 638 -2.91 25.79 9.96
CA LEU A 638 -3.50 25.31 8.71
C LEU A 638 -4.43 24.12 8.96
N ARG A 639 -5.69 24.26 8.53
CA ARG A 639 -6.70 23.20 8.62
C ARG A 639 -6.24 21.89 8.00
N TRP A 640 -5.66 22.00 6.82
CA TRP A 640 -5.33 20.89 5.96
C TRP A 640 -3.97 20.25 6.28
N LEU A 641 -3.22 20.74 7.28
CA LEU A 641 -1.91 20.19 7.65
C LEU A 641 -2.00 18.68 7.98
N VAL A 642 -3.00 18.30 8.77
CA VAL A 642 -3.26 16.91 9.21
C VAL A 642 -4.48 16.33 8.51
N GLU A 643 -5.50 17.13 8.20
CA GLU A 643 -6.74 16.63 7.59
C GLU A 643 -6.51 16.07 6.17
N ASN A 644 -5.63 16.69 5.37
CA ASN A 644 -5.34 16.23 4.00
C ASN A 644 -4.27 15.13 3.94
N LEU A 645 -3.89 14.56 5.10
CA LEU A 645 -3.06 13.35 5.13
C LEU A 645 -3.85 12.11 4.72
N ALA A 646 -5.18 12.14 4.87
CA ALA A 646 -6.06 11.09 4.36
C ALA A 646 -6.04 10.99 2.82
N ASP A 647 -5.79 12.12 2.13
CA ASP A 647 -5.78 12.20 0.66
C ASP A 647 -4.48 11.72 0.03
N ILE A 648 -3.47 11.37 0.84
CA ILE A 648 -2.19 10.88 0.33
C ILE A 648 -2.35 9.41 -0.08
N PRO A 649 -2.01 9.03 -1.32
CA PRO A 649 -2.13 7.64 -1.77
C PRO A 649 -1.37 6.68 -0.85
N ASN A 650 -2.04 5.60 -0.43
CA ASN A 650 -1.40 4.54 0.33
C ASN A 650 -0.94 3.40 -0.60
N PRO A 651 0.37 3.18 -0.76
CA PRO A 651 0.88 2.06 -1.54
C PRO A 651 0.67 0.70 -0.87
N SER A 652 0.37 0.66 0.44
CA SER A 652 0.16 -0.57 1.22
C SER A 652 1.34 -1.55 1.11
N LEU A 653 2.56 -1.03 1.02
CA LEU A 653 3.76 -1.86 0.85
C LEU A 653 4.17 -2.48 2.18
N ARG A 654 4.27 -3.81 2.23
CA ARG A 654 4.80 -4.58 3.36
C ARG A 654 6.04 -5.37 2.92
N VAL A 655 7.17 -5.11 3.57
CA VAL A 655 8.48 -5.68 3.23
C VAL A 655 8.47 -7.20 3.39
N SER A 656 7.81 -7.73 4.43
CA SER A 656 7.70 -9.18 4.65
C SER A 656 7.05 -9.89 3.47
N GLU A 657 5.94 -9.37 2.94
CA GLU A 657 5.23 -9.97 1.81
C GLU A 657 6.09 -10.04 0.54
N TRP A 658 6.90 -9.00 0.29
CA TRP A 658 7.80 -8.97 -0.87
C TRP A 658 9.08 -9.79 -0.65
N SER A 659 9.56 -9.88 0.59
CA SER A 659 10.66 -10.77 0.98
C SER A 659 10.27 -12.23 0.77
N ASP A 660 9.10 -12.63 1.25
CA ASP A 660 8.62 -14.01 1.12
C ASP A 660 8.36 -14.37 -0.34
N PHE A 661 7.81 -13.43 -1.12
CA PHE A 661 7.67 -13.57 -2.56
C PHE A 661 9.03 -13.74 -3.26
N ALA A 662 10.01 -12.88 -2.97
CA ALA A 662 11.35 -12.98 -3.56
C ALA A 662 12.01 -14.33 -3.25
N LYS A 663 11.92 -14.80 -2.00
CA LYS A 663 12.41 -16.11 -1.58
C LYS A 663 11.68 -17.26 -2.28
N GLN A 664 10.36 -17.16 -2.45
CA GLN A 664 9.57 -18.16 -3.15
C GLN A 664 10.01 -18.27 -4.62
N VAL A 665 10.14 -17.14 -5.31
CA VAL A 665 10.58 -17.11 -6.71
C VAL A 665 12.00 -17.67 -6.83
N LYS A 666 12.92 -17.26 -5.94
CA LYS A 666 14.31 -17.72 -5.92
C LYS A 666 14.47 -19.24 -5.76
N LYS A 667 13.59 -19.89 -4.98
CA LYS A 667 13.59 -21.35 -4.82
C LYS A 667 13.31 -22.07 -6.14
N SER A 668 12.58 -21.43 -7.05
CA SER A 668 12.20 -22.03 -8.33
C SER A 668 13.07 -21.56 -9.49
N ILE A 669 13.48 -20.28 -9.49
CA ILE A 669 14.36 -19.68 -10.50
C ILE A 669 15.39 -18.78 -9.85
N ASN A 670 16.67 -19.12 -10.02
CA ASN A 670 17.78 -18.38 -9.40
C ASN A 670 18.54 -17.57 -10.44
N THR A 671 17.97 -16.41 -10.82
CA THR A 671 18.58 -15.47 -11.78
C THR A 671 19.17 -14.25 -11.07
N THR A 672 20.01 -13.50 -11.79
CA THR A 672 20.57 -12.24 -11.30
C THR A 672 19.47 -11.23 -10.93
N ALA A 673 18.38 -11.16 -11.71
CA ALA A 673 17.26 -10.27 -11.42
C ALA A 673 16.55 -10.62 -10.10
N VAL A 674 16.32 -11.92 -9.84
CA VAL A 674 15.70 -12.38 -8.59
C VAL A 674 16.58 -12.04 -7.38
N THR A 675 17.90 -12.26 -7.49
CA THR A 675 18.85 -11.95 -6.42
C THR A 675 18.94 -10.44 -6.16
N ALA A 676 18.95 -9.62 -7.22
CA ALA A 676 18.95 -8.17 -7.11
C ALA A 676 17.65 -7.63 -6.49
N PHE A 677 16.50 -8.21 -6.83
CA PHE A 677 15.22 -7.88 -6.20
C PHE A 677 15.21 -8.22 -4.72
N GLU A 678 15.58 -9.44 -4.33
CA GLU A 678 15.67 -9.87 -2.93
C GLU A 678 16.58 -8.93 -2.10
N ALA A 679 17.75 -8.58 -2.62
CA ALA A 679 18.66 -7.65 -1.94
C ALA A 679 18.04 -6.26 -1.77
N SER A 680 17.30 -5.77 -2.77
CA SER A 680 16.64 -4.46 -2.69
C SER A 680 15.50 -4.39 -1.68
N VAL A 681 14.80 -5.51 -1.43
CA VAL A 681 13.74 -5.60 -0.40
C VAL A 681 14.30 -5.32 0.99
N GLY A 682 15.52 -5.75 1.28
CA GLY A 682 16.18 -5.51 2.57
C GLY A 682 16.51 -4.03 2.85
N ASN A 683 16.48 -3.17 1.83
CA ASN A 683 16.87 -1.76 1.92
C ASN A 683 15.68 -0.79 2.00
N ILE A 684 14.45 -1.31 1.95
CA ILE A 684 13.21 -0.54 2.06
C ILE A 684 12.53 -0.80 3.41
N PHE A 685 11.41 -0.11 3.66
CA PHE A 685 10.63 -0.27 4.89
C PHE A 685 9.14 -0.23 4.59
N ASP A 686 8.33 -0.66 5.55
CA ASP A 686 6.88 -0.74 5.41
C ASP A 686 6.25 0.65 5.17
N LEU A 687 5.36 0.71 4.18
CA LEU A 687 4.55 1.88 3.83
C LEU A 687 3.06 1.54 3.90
N ASN A 688 2.63 0.98 5.03
CA ASN A 688 1.23 0.73 5.33
C ASN A 688 0.74 1.69 6.40
N PHE A 689 0.35 2.89 6.00
CA PHE A 689 -0.04 3.95 6.93
C PHE A 689 -1.57 4.19 7.02
N ALA A 690 -2.39 3.34 6.40
CA ALA A 690 -3.87 3.42 6.45
C ALA A 690 -4.41 3.60 7.88
N ALA A 691 -3.91 2.80 8.83
CA ALA A 691 -4.36 2.85 10.22
C ALA A 691 -4.08 4.20 10.92
N HIS A 692 -3.10 4.97 10.44
CA HIS A 692 -2.80 6.32 10.93
C HIS A 692 -3.55 7.40 10.15
N GLN A 693 -3.77 7.21 8.85
CA GLN A 693 -4.54 8.14 8.02
C GLN A 693 -6.00 8.24 8.47
N GLU A 694 -6.66 7.11 8.75
CA GLU A 694 -8.05 7.07 9.21
C GLU A 694 -8.26 7.93 10.47
N LYS A 695 -7.27 7.90 11.38
CA LYS A 695 -7.26 8.65 12.63
C LYS A 695 -7.03 10.15 12.46
N CYS A 696 -6.56 10.61 11.30
CA CYS A 696 -6.23 12.03 11.06
C CYS A 696 -7.45 12.89 10.66
N SER A 697 -8.61 12.29 10.41
CA SER A 697 -9.85 13.00 10.07
C SER A 697 -10.30 13.95 11.20
N MET A 698 -10.86 15.12 10.87
CA MET A 698 -11.31 16.14 11.84
C MET A 698 -10.28 16.48 12.92
N ALA A 699 -8.98 16.46 12.59
CA ALA A 699 -7.94 16.81 13.54
C ALA A 699 -7.92 18.31 13.83
N TYR A 700 -8.26 19.15 12.85
CA TYR A 700 -8.17 20.60 12.99
C TYR A 700 -9.28 21.19 13.87
N SER A 701 -10.53 20.73 13.74
CA SER A 701 -11.62 21.18 14.62
C SER A 701 -11.26 20.98 16.10
N ASN A 702 -10.71 19.80 16.40
CA ASN A 702 -10.31 19.42 17.73
C ASN A 702 -9.02 20.16 18.16
N TYR A 703 -8.10 20.42 17.22
CA TYR A 703 -6.92 21.26 17.48
C TYR A 703 -7.29 22.70 17.85
N LYS A 704 -8.24 23.28 17.11
CA LYS A 704 -8.73 24.63 17.35
C LYS A 704 -9.34 24.74 18.75
N ALA A 705 -9.94 23.66 19.26
CA ALA A 705 -10.39 23.60 20.65
C ALA A 705 -9.22 23.67 21.65
N LEU A 706 -8.12 22.91 21.43
CA LEU A 706 -6.89 23.02 22.24
C LEU A 706 -6.33 24.46 22.24
N LEU A 707 -6.25 25.07 21.06
CA LEU A 707 -5.79 26.46 20.92
C LEU A 707 -6.71 27.46 21.63
N ARG A 708 -8.03 27.29 21.49
CA ARG A 708 -9.03 28.12 22.17
C ARG A 708 -8.92 27.96 23.68
N PHE A 709 -8.82 26.73 24.18
CA PHE A 709 -8.60 26.42 25.58
C PHE A 709 -7.37 27.16 26.13
N HIS A 710 -6.23 27.03 25.45
CA HIS A 710 -5.00 27.72 25.88
C HIS A 710 -5.13 29.25 25.83
N LYS A 711 -5.73 29.80 24.76
CA LYS A 711 -5.99 31.24 24.64
C LYS A 711 -6.93 31.75 25.73
N SER A 712 -7.96 30.98 26.09
CA SER A 712 -8.88 31.30 27.18
C SER A 712 -8.18 31.31 28.53
N ILE A 713 -7.26 30.36 28.78
CA ILE A 713 -6.43 30.33 29.99
C ILE A 713 -5.55 31.57 30.09
N LEU A 714 -4.83 31.91 29.01
CA LEU A 714 -3.99 33.11 28.95
C LEU A 714 -4.81 34.40 29.08
N ALA A 715 -6.01 34.43 28.51
CA ALA A 715 -6.92 35.58 28.64
C ALA A 715 -7.44 35.73 30.07
N ALA A 716 -7.85 34.62 30.71
CA ALA A 716 -8.29 34.62 32.11
C ALA A 716 -7.19 35.10 33.06
N GLU A 717 -5.94 34.72 32.81
CA GLU A 717 -4.78 35.24 33.54
C GLU A 717 -4.67 36.76 33.41
N LYS A 718 -4.62 37.27 32.17
CA LYS A 718 -4.54 38.71 31.91
C LYS A 718 -5.65 39.47 32.59
N VAL A 719 -6.88 38.97 32.55
CA VAL A 719 -8.03 39.60 33.20
C VAL A 719 -7.94 39.53 34.72
N SER A 720 -7.46 38.42 35.29
CA SER A 720 -7.30 38.28 36.75
C SER A 720 -6.23 39.18 37.37
N HIS A 721 -5.31 39.69 36.56
CA HIS A 721 -4.29 40.67 36.97
C HIS A 721 -4.71 42.14 36.75
N LEU A 722 -5.86 42.40 36.12
CA LEU A 722 -6.39 43.75 35.98
C LEU A 722 -6.99 44.21 37.31
N THR A 723 -6.53 45.34 37.82
CA THR A 723 -7.12 45.95 39.02
C THR A 723 -8.47 46.59 38.70
N PHE A 724 -9.28 46.89 39.73
CA PHE A 724 -10.50 47.71 39.58
C PHE A 724 -10.25 48.99 38.75
N TRP A 725 -9.07 49.60 38.92
CA TRP A 725 -8.63 50.79 38.20
C TRP A 725 -8.41 50.53 36.71
N ASP A 726 -7.86 49.39 36.34
CA ASP A 726 -7.64 49.03 34.93
C ASP A 726 -8.95 48.72 34.21
N TYR A 727 -9.89 48.06 34.91
CA TYR A 727 -11.21 47.73 34.39
C TYR A 727 -12.07 48.99 34.17
N ASN A 728 -11.93 49.99 35.04
CA ASN A 728 -12.74 51.20 35.03
C ASN A 728 -12.01 52.43 34.48
N LYS A 729 -10.78 52.31 33.96
CA LYS A 729 -9.94 53.43 33.49
C LYS A 729 -10.67 54.39 32.55
N ASN A 730 -11.48 53.86 31.64
CA ASN A 730 -12.25 54.69 30.70
C ASN A 730 -13.44 55.36 31.39
N TRP A 731 -14.15 54.68 32.27
CA TRP A 731 -15.24 55.26 33.07
C TRP A 731 -14.74 56.34 34.02
N ILE A 732 -13.60 56.12 34.67
CA ILE A 732 -12.95 57.08 35.56
C ILE A 732 -12.48 58.32 34.77
N LYS A 733 -11.97 58.14 33.54
CA LYS A 733 -11.65 59.27 32.65
C LYS A 733 -12.89 60.06 32.23
N ILE A 734 -14.02 59.39 31.95
CA ILE A 734 -15.29 60.05 31.62
C ILE A 734 -15.81 60.83 32.82
N VAL A 735 -15.81 60.26 34.02
CA VAL A 735 -16.22 60.94 35.26
C VAL A 735 -15.30 62.11 35.56
N GLY A 736 -13.99 61.95 35.39
CA GLY A 736 -13.01 63.03 35.53
C GLY A 736 -13.26 64.17 34.53
N PHE A 737 -13.58 63.85 33.27
CA PHE A 737 -13.93 64.84 32.26
C PHE A 737 -15.22 65.59 32.62
N CYS A 738 -16.27 64.88 33.07
CA CYS A 738 -17.51 65.50 33.53
C CYS A 738 -17.27 66.44 34.73
N PHE A 739 -16.45 66.02 35.70
CA PHE A 739 -16.14 66.82 36.89
C PHE A 739 -15.37 68.10 36.53
N VAL A 740 -14.38 68.00 35.63
CA VAL A 740 -13.64 69.16 35.10
C VAL A 740 -14.58 70.10 34.34
N THR A 741 -15.50 69.57 33.54
CA THR A 741 -16.45 70.38 32.76
C THR A 741 -17.45 71.10 33.68
N ILE A 742 -17.91 70.45 34.75
CA ILE A 742 -18.77 71.07 35.77
C ILE A 742 -18.00 72.17 36.51
N LEU A 743 -16.74 71.95 36.88
CA LEU A 743 -15.89 72.96 37.50
C LEU A 743 -15.66 74.16 36.57
N ILE A 744 -15.39 73.93 35.29
CA ILE A 744 -15.24 75.01 34.30
C ILE A 744 -16.54 75.79 34.17
N ASN A 745 -17.70 75.12 34.09
CA ASN A 745 -18.99 75.80 34.04
C ASN A 745 -19.30 76.58 35.33
N ALA A 746 -18.94 76.06 36.51
CA ALA A 746 -19.12 76.76 37.78
C ALA A 746 -18.22 78.00 37.87
N VAL A 747 -16.98 77.92 37.38
CA VAL A 747 -16.05 79.06 37.30
C VAL A 747 -16.52 80.09 36.29
N ILE A 748 -17.01 79.67 35.11
CA ILE A 748 -17.61 80.57 34.12
C ILE A 748 -18.83 81.26 34.72
N TYR A 749 -19.72 80.51 35.38
CA TYR A 749 -20.93 81.04 36.02
C TYR A 749 -20.59 82.06 37.11
N ALA A 750 -19.65 81.73 37.99
CA ALA A 750 -19.15 82.63 39.03
C ALA A 750 -18.49 83.87 38.45
N TRP A 751 -17.70 83.74 37.38
CA TRP A 751 -17.10 84.89 36.69
C TRP A 751 -18.17 85.75 36.02
N THR A 752 -19.17 85.17 35.33
CA THR A 752 -20.29 85.95 34.79
C THR A 752 -21.06 86.68 35.88
N HIS A 753 -21.31 86.05 37.03
CA HIS A 753 -21.99 86.67 38.17
C HIS A 753 -21.17 87.82 38.76
N ILE A 754 -19.86 87.64 38.95
CA ILE A 754 -18.95 88.71 39.40
C ILE A 754 -18.85 89.82 38.35
N SER A 755 -18.87 89.51 37.05
CA SER A 755 -18.83 90.51 35.98
C SER A 755 -20.13 91.32 35.91
N LEU A 756 -21.27 90.67 36.17
CA LEU A 756 -22.58 91.32 36.23
C LEU A 756 -22.70 92.17 37.50
N GLU A 757 -22.18 91.71 38.64
CA GLU A 757 -22.09 92.52 39.86
C GLU A 757 -21.11 93.69 39.72
N ARG A 758 -20.00 93.53 38.98
CA ARG A 758 -19.10 94.65 38.63
C ARG A 758 -19.79 95.66 37.72
N LYS A 759 -20.49 95.20 36.68
CA LYS A 759 -21.27 96.06 35.79
C LYS A 759 -22.46 96.73 36.48
N ALA A 760 -23.06 96.09 37.47
CA ALA A 760 -24.13 96.67 38.29
C ALA A 760 -23.61 97.66 39.34
N LYS A 761 -22.35 97.55 39.76
CA LYS A 761 -21.67 98.53 40.63
C LYS A 761 -21.00 99.67 39.87
N GLU A 762 -20.72 99.50 38.58
CA GLU A 762 -20.27 100.56 37.67
C GLU A 762 -21.44 101.30 37.00
N SER A 763 -22.70 100.90 37.24
CA SER A 763 -23.90 101.54 36.69
C SER A 763 -24.65 102.48 37.66
N GLU A 764 -23.97 102.96 38.71
CA GLU A 764 -24.47 104.01 39.61
C GLU A 764 -23.66 105.33 39.52
N GLU A 765 -22.69 105.43 38.61
CA GLU A 765 -22.00 106.69 38.28
C GLU A 765 -21.79 106.81 36.75
N SER A 766 -22.10 108.00 36.22
CA SER A 766 -21.79 108.56 34.89
C SER A 766 -22.95 108.69 33.87
N GLU A 767 -23.32 109.96 33.67
CA GLU A 767 -24.23 110.57 32.69
C GLU A 767 -23.78 110.41 31.22
N GLU A 768 -23.49 109.20 30.74
CA GLU A 768 -23.10 108.97 29.33
C GLU A 768 -24.09 108.10 28.53
N LEU A 769 -25.29 107.83 29.07
CA LEU A 769 -26.35 107.09 28.37
C LEU A 769 -27.26 107.96 27.47
N GLU A 770 -27.18 109.30 27.59
CA GLU A 770 -27.93 110.23 26.71
C GLU A 770 -27.21 110.50 25.39
N ASP A 771 -25.87 110.52 25.36
CA ASP A 771 -25.07 110.80 24.15
C ASP A 771 -25.07 109.64 23.13
N PHE A 772 -25.34 108.40 23.58
CA PHE A 772 -25.43 107.23 22.70
C PHE A 772 -26.76 107.12 21.96
N ASN A 773 -27.87 107.47 22.61
CA ASN A 773 -29.20 107.47 21.96
C ASN A 773 -29.31 108.57 20.89
N GLU A 774 -28.69 109.72 21.12
CA GLU A 774 -28.67 110.84 20.16
C GLU A 774 -27.84 110.51 18.90
N LYS A 775 -26.71 109.81 19.05
CA LYS A 775 -25.87 109.35 17.92
C LYS A 775 -26.45 108.14 17.17
N TRP A 776 -27.27 107.31 17.82
CA TRP A 776 -27.90 106.15 17.19
C TRP A 776 -29.09 106.54 16.29
N GLU A 777 -29.87 107.57 16.65
CA GLU A 777 -30.95 108.10 15.80
C GLU A 777 -30.42 108.78 14.52
N GLU A 778 -29.26 109.45 14.58
CA GLU A 778 -28.59 110.01 13.38
C GLU A 778 -28.07 108.91 12.44
N PHE A 779 -27.62 107.78 12.98
CA PHE A 779 -27.13 106.64 12.21
C PHE A 779 -28.27 105.90 11.48
N GLU A 780 -29.43 105.72 12.11
CA GLU A 780 -30.59 105.09 11.47
C GLU A 780 -31.21 105.93 10.34
N LYS A 781 -31.20 107.28 10.47
CA LYS A 781 -31.67 108.18 9.39
C LYS A 781 -30.81 108.08 8.13
N LYS A 782 -29.50 107.85 8.27
CA LYS A 782 -28.59 107.64 7.12
C LYS A 782 -28.81 106.29 6.42
N LYS A 783 -29.31 105.28 7.13
CA LYS A 783 -29.48 103.91 6.58
C LYS A 783 -30.79 103.69 5.80
N ARG A 784 -31.81 104.52 6.01
CA ARG A 784 -33.11 104.44 5.29
C ARG A 784 -33.16 105.25 3.98
N GLY A 785 -32.08 105.92 3.59
CA GLY A 785 -32.01 106.77 2.39
C GLY A 785 -31.44 106.11 1.13
N GLN A 786 -31.02 104.84 1.16
CA GLN A 786 -30.41 104.19 -0.01
C GLN A 786 -30.95 102.77 -0.22
N PHE A 787 -31.93 102.69 -1.13
CA PHE A 787 -32.42 101.52 -1.89
C PHE A 787 -33.18 100.43 -1.09
N MET A 788 -34.51 100.25 -1.12
CA MET A 788 -35.59 100.61 -2.08
C MET A 788 -35.27 100.28 -3.55
N GLY A 789 -35.88 99.18 -4.01
CA GLY A 789 -35.94 98.76 -5.41
C GLY A 789 -35.41 97.34 -5.59
N THR A 790 -36.11 96.34 -6.14
CA THR A 790 -37.52 96.10 -6.53
C THR A 790 -37.48 94.70 -7.16
N TYR A 791 -38.46 93.86 -6.81
CA TYR A 791 -38.79 92.53 -7.35
C TYR A 791 -37.85 91.35 -7.07
#